data_AF-F2AS64-F1
#
_entry.id   AF-F2AS64-F1
#
_cell.length_a   1.000
_cell.length_b   1.000
_cell.length_c   1.000
_cell.angle_alpha   90.00
_cell.angle_beta   90.00
_cell.angle_gamma   90.00
#
_symmetry.space_group_name_H-M   'P 1'
#
loop_
_entity.id
_entity.type
_entity.pdbx_description
1 polymer ?
#
loop_
_entity_poly.entity_id
_entity_poly.type
_entity_poly.pdbx_seq_one_letter_code
_entity_poly.pdbx_strand_id
1 'polypeptide(L)'
;MIELLGQGGMGHVYRAQDTRLQRTVALKVMNERFAKSPNSRKRIVEEARSMAAVHHDNVATLFEVGQRNGTPFLAMELLQGGTLEQLLQSGRQFSSEEVIAIADQVALGLEAAHDRGIIHRDIKPANLWIQSPSERVKILDFGLAVAGSAVQGLARGDSVVGTPGYLSPEQARNETVDERTDLYSLGVVMYEMCAGKVPLLASNTPTQLVNILCREPLTLSQRKQNGESVEVPEPLERLIMRLLSKEPGQRYETAGHFRKALLAVSEQIQQSKQAGLAIDIDANSSNGSSVSAGAEPAATTKTTSGGTGKAFFAAVGLAVAALIVGGVWWMLRDDTSTSTSMGSVKSASTPDTSPAVLAAELGALQLTGKVIADPEIPVGEMARFRLQLTNQADSRESDPRIRYSQAGQVARITTYLQQEGQLKRKAPAFPRSFSPRQLPAPGETQSIEIQFLTNNLAQERFDVIFELQSPAGAHVDSLTSQFEVTENLQTGDLLGFETIRTRAGKGADAYVREGSKEDFGKQPAVMAHRDGANDRNVLAIAFLRFDLTQLPPPSGAGADSANAVLKRIDRSALLLSMAPNSHPGVGRILVHGWPSDLTTPGGIGSLDWSETGEASLTFETSPVANGVGDLVPLGELKFDNSGEGLKDQPDGLRFVSRALDDFLRSSPGVVTLVLSQEGWLGDPTRFNSRDRSPELAPGLAVRWKTD
;
A
#
# COMPACT_ATOMS: atom_id res chain seq x y z
N MET A 1 10.68 -38.75 1.96
CA MET A 1 9.32 -38.20 1.82
C MET A 1 9.44 -36.72 1.48
N ILE A 2 8.62 -36.22 0.56
CA ILE A 2 8.45 -34.80 0.25
C ILE A 2 6.95 -34.56 0.13
N GLU A 3 6.42 -33.57 0.83
CA GLU A 3 5.00 -33.24 0.93
C GLU A 3 4.86 -31.71 0.88
N LEU A 4 3.96 -31.17 0.07
CA LEU A 4 3.78 -29.71 -0.06
C LEU A 4 2.99 -29.19 1.14
N LEU A 5 3.55 -28.23 1.88
CA LEU A 5 2.89 -27.57 3.02
C LEU A 5 2.22 -26.25 2.63
N GLY A 6 2.75 -25.55 1.62
CA GLY A 6 2.20 -24.28 1.16
C GLY A 6 2.94 -23.68 -0.02
N GLN A 7 2.28 -22.73 -0.68
CA GLN A 7 2.80 -22.01 -1.85
C GLN A 7 2.53 -20.51 -1.67
N GLY A 8 3.51 -19.69 -2.00
CA GLY A 8 3.39 -18.23 -2.02
C GLY A 8 4.23 -17.62 -3.15
N GLY A 9 4.08 -16.31 -3.39
CA GLY A 9 4.75 -15.66 -4.52
C GLY A 9 6.28 -15.73 -4.51
N MET A 10 6.90 -15.96 -3.33
CA MET A 10 8.35 -16.16 -3.19
C MET A 10 8.82 -17.59 -3.50
N GLY A 11 7.98 -18.61 -3.30
CA GLY A 11 8.40 -20.01 -3.36
C GLY A 11 7.37 -21.01 -2.86
N HIS A 12 7.78 -22.28 -2.83
CA HIS A 12 7.02 -23.41 -2.29
C HIS A 12 7.68 -23.90 -1.00
N VAL A 13 6.89 -24.27 0.00
CA VAL A 13 7.39 -24.86 1.27
C VAL A 13 6.98 -26.32 1.31
N TYR A 14 7.96 -27.21 1.46
CA TYR A 14 7.75 -28.65 1.56
C TYR A 14 8.15 -29.16 2.93
N ARG A 15 7.42 -30.14 3.46
CA ARG A 15 7.93 -31.05 4.49
C ARG A 15 8.89 -32.02 3.83
N ALA A 16 10.15 -32.02 4.26
CA ALA A 16 11.20 -32.88 3.74
C ALA A 16 11.89 -33.65 4.87
N GLN A 17 12.57 -34.74 4.53
CA GLN A 17 13.46 -35.44 5.45
C GLN A 17 14.92 -35.09 5.11
N ASP A 18 15.63 -34.50 6.07
CA ASP A 18 17.08 -34.32 6.04
C ASP A 18 17.73 -35.72 6.09
N THR A 19 18.31 -36.17 4.99
CA THR A 19 18.89 -37.52 4.87
C THR A 19 20.23 -37.65 5.57
N ARG A 20 20.86 -36.56 5.98
CA ARG A 20 22.17 -36.54 6.66
C ARG A 20 22.01 -36.57 8.17
N LEU A 21 21.06 -35.81 8.70
CA LEU A 21 20.78 -35.70 10.14
C LEU A 21 19.49 -36.41 10.58
N GLN A 22 18.82 -37.12 9.65
CA GLN A 22 17.67 -38.01 9.89
C GLN A 22 16.50 -37.35 10.65
N ARG A 23 16.26 -36.07 10.37
CA ARG A 23 15.20 -35.23 10.95
C ARG A 23 14.25 -34.72 9.87
N THR A 24 13.01 -34.42 10.25
CA THR A 24 12.07 -33.73 9.36
C THR A 24 12.29 -32.22 9.43
N VAL A 25 12.22 -31.54 8.29
CA VAL A 25 12.46 -30.09 8.13
C VAL A 25 11.37 -29.47 7.26
N ALA A 26 11.17 -28.17 7.41
CA ALA A 26 10.49 -27.37 6.40
C ALA A 26 11.55 -26.90 5.38
N LEU A 27 11.32 -27.16 4.10
CA LEU A 27 12.21 -26.85 2.98
C LEU A 27 11.53 -25.84 2.06
N LYS A 28 11.94 -24.58 2.15
CA LYS A 28 11.46 -23.48 1.30
C LYS A 28 12.33 -23.39 0.04
N VAL A 29 11.70 -23.58 -1.12
CA VAL A 29 12.35 -23.55 -2.44
C VAL A 29 11.87 -22.30 -3.19
N MET A 30 12.80 -21.44 -3.59
CA MET A 30 12.47 -20.13 -4.16
C MET A 30 12.01 -20.23 -5.62
N ASN A 31 11.03 -19.39 -6.01
CA ASN A 31 10.49 -19.37 -7.37
C ASN A 31 11.52 -18.88 -8.41
N GLU A 32 11.42 -19.36 -9.66
CA GLU A 32 12.38 -19.05 -10.72
C GLU A 32 12.62 -17.56 -10.97
N ARG A 33 11.61 -16.71 -10.74
CA ARG A 33 11.72 -15.24 -10.88
C ARG A 33 12.89 -14.69 -10.04
N PHE A 34 13.13 -15.26 -8.86
CA PHE A 34 14.27 -14.93 -7.98
C PHE A 34 15.57 -15.63 -8.40
N ALA A 35 15.48 -16.78 -9.09
CA ALA A 35 16.63 -17.54 -9.58
C ALA A 35 17.26 -16.99 -10.87
N LYS A 36 16.53 -16.20 -11.68
CA LYS A 36 17.03 -15.68 -12.97
C LYS A 36 18.15 -14.62 -12.84
N SER A 37 18.22 -13.90 -11.72
CA SER A 37 19.25 -12.88 -11.46
C SER A 37 20.42 -13.43 -10.63
N PRO A 38 21.69 -13.37 -11.08
CA PRO A 38 22.86 -13.71 -10.26
C PRO A 38 22.95 -12.87 -8.97
N ASN A 39 22.66 -11.57 -9.06
CA ASN A 39 22.76 -10.65 -7.93
C ASN A 39 21.66 -10.90 -6.89
N SER A 40 20.43 -11.19 -7.32
CA SER A 40 19.31 -11.48 -6.40
C SER A 40 19.55 -12.80 -5.66
N ARG A 41 20.02 -13.84 -6.36
CA ARG A 41 20.40 -15.11 -5.72
C ARG A 41 21.51 -14.96 -4.70
N LYS A 42 22.56 -14.19 -5.02
CA LYS A 42 23.66 -13.92 -4.09
C LYS A 42 23.15 -13.24 -2.82
N ARG A 43 22.34 -12.18 -2.96
CA ARG A 43 21.71 -11.47 -1.83
C ARG A 43 20.83 -12.38 -0.96
N ILE A 44 19.96 -13.20 -1.56
CA ILE A 44 19.10 -14.14 -0.82
C ILE A 44 19.95 -15.11 0.03
N VAL A 45 21.07 -15.60 -0.49
CA VAL A 45 21.98 -16.48 0.25
C VAL A 45 22.77 -15.73 1.33
N GLU A 46 23.15 -14.47 1.10
CA GLU A 46 23.83 -13.62 2.09
C GLU A 46 22.91 -13.21 3.23
N GLU A 47 21.68 -12.78 2.93
CA GLU A 47 20.64 -12.40 3.91
C GLU A 47 20.21 -13.60 4.77
N ALA A 48 19.95 -14.76 4.15
CA ALA A 48 19.65 -16.00 4.86
C ALA A 48 20.84 -16.50 5.72
N ARG A 49 22.09 -16.21 5.36
CA ARG A 49 23.25 -16.50 6.22
C ARG A 49 23.32 -15.59 7.44
N SER A 50 22.96 -14.32 7.31
CA SER A 50 22.81 -13.43 8.47
C SER A 50 21.72 -13.94 9.41
N MET A 51 20.56 -14.34 8.88
CA MET A 51 19.47 -14.95 9.67
C MET A 51 19.94 -16.17 10.48
N ALA A 52 20.76 -17.05 9.87
CA ALA A 52 21.24 -18.27 10.51
C ALA A 52 22.12 -18.02 11.75
N ALA A 53 22.63 -16.80 11.96
CA ALA A 53 23.35 -16.41 13.17
C ALA A 53 22.45 -15.98 14.35
N VAL A 54 21.13 -15.86 14.12
CA VAL A 54 20.13 -15.55 15.16
C VAL A 54 19.65 -16.85 15.78
N HIS A 55 20.21 -17.20 16.93
CA HIS A 55 19.73 -18.32 17.76
C HIS A 55 18.90 -17.76 18.91
N HIS A 56 17.58 -17.80 18.76
CA HIS A 56 16.64 -17.36 19.80
C HIS A 56 15.36 -18.20 19.80
N ASP A 57 14.77 -18.40 20.99
CA ASP A 57 13.60 -19.24 21.21
C ASP A 57 12.37 -18.78 20.39
N ASN A 58 12.26 -17.46 20.15
CA ASN A 58 11.17 -16.85 19.37
C ASN A 58 11.52 -16.59 17.89
N VAL A 59 12.65 -17.08 17.38
CA VAL A 59 13.02 -17.02 15.95
C VAL A 59 13.03 -18.45 15.38
N ALA A 60 12.59 -18.62 14.13
CA ALA A 60 12.65 -19.92 13.46
C ALA A 60 14.08 -20.30 13.07
N THR A 61 14.53 -21.47 13.54
CA THR A 61 15.89 -21.97 13.36
C THR A 61 16.12 -22.38 11.92
N LEU A 62 16.98 -21.62 11.24
CA LEU A 62 17.44 -21.92 9.89
C LEU A 62 18.63 -22.88 9.95
N PHE A 63 18.48 -24.06 9.36
CA PHE A 63 19.46 -25.15 9.44
C PHE A 63 20.44 -25.22 8.26
N GLU A 64 19.97 -24.95 7.04
CA GLU A 64 20.80 -24.94 5.84
C GLU A 64 20.30 -23.88 4.85
N VAL A 65 21.25 -23.16 4.24
CA VAL A 65 21.02 -22.24 3.12
C VAL A 65 21.86 -22.73 1.95
N GLY A 66 21.21 -23.08 0.84
CA GLY A 66 21.89 -23.72 -0.28
C GLY A 66 21.31 -23.35 -1.63
N GLN A 67 21.87 -23.95 -2.67
CA GLN A 67 21.46 -23.76 -4.06
C GLN A 67 21.53 -25.08 -4.80
N ARG A 68 20.49 -25.42 -5.57
CA ARG A 68 20.44 -26.61 -6.42
C ARG A 68 20.06 -26.18 -7.83
N ASN A 69 20.86 -26.54 -8.83
CA ASN A 69 20.64 -26.22 -10.25
C ASN A 69 20.36 -24.72 -10.53
N GLY A 70 20.94 -23.82 -9.72
CA GLY A 70 20.72 -22.38 -9.81
C GLY A 70 19.60 -21.83 -8.90
N THR A 71 18.70 -22.67 -8.38
CA THR A 71 17.58 -22.29 -7.51
C THR A 71 18.00 -22.27 -6.03
N PRO A 72 17.83 -21.14 -5.30
CA PRO A 72 18.08 -21.10 -3.85
C PRO A 72 17.04 -21.92 -3.04
N PHE A 73 17.49 -22.50 -1.93
CA PHE A 73 16.62 -23.16 -0.95
C PHE A 73 17.06 -22.86 0.50
N LEU A 74 16.10 -22.95 1.41
CA LEU A 74 16.28 -22.81 2.85
C LEU A 74 15.65 -24.02 3.55
N ALA A 75 16.42 -24.74 4.39
CA ALA A 75 15.90 -25.79 5.26
C ALA A 75 15.85 -25.27 6.69
N MET A 76 14.68 -25.30 7.33
CA MET A 76 14.41 -24.72 8.65
C MET A 76 13.62 -25.70 9.54
N GLU A 77 13.46 -25.37 10.83
CA GLU A 77 12.66 -26.18 11.75
C GLU A 77 11.21 -26.35 11.26
N LEU A 78 10.68 -27.58 11.36
CA LEU A 78 9.28 -27.86 11.04
C LEU A 78 8.42 -27.57 12.27
N LEU A 79 7.65 -26.48 12.19
CA LEU A 79 6.75 -26.05 13.26
C LEU A 79 5.40 -26.79 13.20
N GLN A 80 4.78 -26.99 14.36
CA GLN A 80 3.38 -27.40 14.52
C GLN A 80 2.55 -26.21 15.01
N GLY A 81 1.26 -26.13 14.66
CA GLY A 81 0.42 -24.96 14.90
C GLY A 81 0.02 -24.28 13.58
N GLY A 82 0.01 -22.95 13.55
CA GLY A 82 -0.33 -22.16 12.36
C GLY A 82 0.13 -20.71 12.47
N THR A 83 -0.09 -19.92 11.42
CA THR A 83 0.25 -18.48 11.41
C THR A 83 -0.79 -17.65 12.16
N LEU A 84 -0.38 -16.49 12.66
CA LEU A 84 -1.30 -15.50 13.23
C LEU A 84 -2.31 -15.00 12.17
N GLU A 85 -1.91 -14.97 10.89
CA GLU A 85 -2.80 -14.70 9.76
C GLU A 85 -3.95 -15.73 9.67
N GLN A 86 -3.66 -17.03 9.79
CA GLN A 86 -4.70 -18.07 9.77
C GLN A 86 -5.67 -17.95 10.96
N LEU A 87 -5.19 -17.49 12.12
CA LEU A 87 -6.02 -17.25 13.30
C LEU A 87 -6.90 -16.00 13.15
N LEU A 88 -6.38 -14.92 12.55
CA LEU A 88 -7.17 -13.72 12.23
C LEU A 88 -8.23 -14.04 11.16
N GLN A 89 -7.85 -14.77 10.11
CA GLN A 89 -8.77 -15.19 9.04
C GLN A 89 -9.88 -16.15 9.51
N SER A 90 -9.67 -16.92 10.57
CA SER A 90 -10.73 -17.75 11.18
C SER A 90 -11.70 -16.95 12.07
N GLY A 91 -11.51 -15.64 12.21
CA GLY A 91 -12.33 -14.78 13.05
C GLY A 91 -12.04 -14.91 14.55
N ARG A 92 -10.86 -15.44 14.95
CA ARG A 92 -10.45 -15.47 16.36
C ARG A 92 -10.37 -14.04 16.91
N GLN A 93 -11.12 -13.79 17.97
CA GLN A 93 -10.93 -12.61 18.82
C GLN A 93 -9.76 -12.88 19.79
N PHE A 94 -8.96 -11.85 20.06
CA PHE A 94 -7.83 -11.92 20.99
C PHE A 94 -8.10 -11.03 22.20
N SER A 95 -7.85 -11.55 23.41
CA SER A 95 -7.87 -10.75 24.64
C SER A 95 -6.66 -9.81 24.70
N SER A 96 -6.76 -8.76 25.52
CA SER A 96 -5.61 -7.85 25.74
C SER A 96 -4.39 -8.58 26.30
N GLU A 97 -4.59 -9.61 27.12
CA GLU A 97 -3.53 -10.48 27.63
C GLU A 97 -2.87 -11.31 26.52
N GLU A 98 -3.65 -11.85 25.58
CA GLU A 98 -3.12 -12.59 24.42
C GLU A 98 -2.34 -11.67 23.47
N VAL A 99 -2.84 -10.46 23.20
CA VAL A 99 -2.12 -9.43 22.42
C VAL A 99 -0.79 -9.08 23.08
N ILE A 100 -0.77 -8.88 24.40
CA ILE A 100 0.44 -8.58 25.17
C ILE A 100 1.42 -9.77 25.17
N ALA A 101 0.95 -10.99 25.39
CA ALA A 101 1.78 -12.19 25.45
C ALA A 101 2.39 -12.57 24.10
N ILE A 102 1.69 -12.30 22.99
CA ILE A 102 2.23 -12.46 21.64
C ILE A 102 3.23 -11.33 21.34
N ALA A 103 2.92 -10.08 21.69
CA ALA A 103 3.81 -8.94 21.46
C ALA A 103 5.12 -9.02 22.27
N ASP A 104 5.12 -9.53 23.51
CA ASP A 104 6.35 -9.74 24.30
C ASP A 104 7.29 -10.75 23.64
N GLN A 105 6.72 -11.85 23.13
CA GLN A 105 7.46 -12.90 22.44
C GLN A 105 8.01 -12.44 21.07
N VAL A 106 7.28 -11.59 20.33
CA VAL A 106 7.81 -10.99 19.10
C VAL A 106 8.89 -9.95 19.42
N ALA A 107 8.70 -9.12 20.46
CA ALA A 107 9.72 -8.16 20.90
C ALA A 107 11.02 -8.86 21.30
N LEU A 108 10.95 -9.98 22.04
CA LEU A 108 12.09 -10.85 22.36
C LEU A 108 12.81 -11.40 21.11
N GLY A 109 12.05 -11.88 20.12
CA GLY A 109 12.63 -12.39 18.87
C GLY A 109 13.26 -11.30 18.00
N LEU A 110 12.73 -10.08 18.04
CA LEU A 110 13.29 -8.90 17.41
C LEU A 110 14.56 -8.41 18.12
N GLU A 111 14.52 -8.25 19.44
CA GLU A 111 15.67 -7.83 20.29
C GLU A 111 16.91 -8.68 20.01
N ALA A 112 16.77 -10.01 19.99
CA ALA A 112 17.86 -10.94 19.70
C ALA A 112 18.43 -10.86 18.26
N ALA A 113 17.70 -10.27 17.32
CA ALA A 113 18.14 -10.02 15.93
C ALA A 113 18.71 -8.60 15.77
N HIS A 114 18.10 -7.59 16.41
CA HIS A 114 18.57 -6.20 16.45
C HIS A 114 19.95 -6.11 17.13
N ASP A 115 20.20 -6.87 18.19
CA ASP A 115 21.52 -7.08 18.83
C ASP A 115 22.62 -7.57 17.85
N ARG A 116 22.23 -8.15 16.71
CA ARG A 116 23.12 -8.66 15.65
C ARG A 116 23.15 -7.74 14.41
N GLY A 117 22.47 -6.59 14.47
CA GLY A 117 22.32 -5.66 13.35
C GLY A 117 21.35 -6.14 12.25
N ILE A 118 20.45 -7.07 12.56
CA ILE A 118 19.55 -7.72 11.59
C ILE A 118 18.13 -7.18 11.77
N ILE A 119 17.67 -6.36 10.82
CA ILE A 119 16.31 -5.80 10.75
C ILE A 119 15.44 -6.72 9.89
N HIS A 120 14.23 -7.06 10.34
CA HIS A 120 13.35 -8.03 9.68
C HIS A 120 12.65 -7.47 8.43
N ARG A 121 12.21 -6.21 8.47
CA ARG A 121 11.58 -5.46 7.36
C ARG A 121 10.28 -6.04 6.78
N ASP A 122 9.70 -7.05 7.43
CA ASP A 122 8.52 -7.79 6.93
C ASP A 122 7.73 -8.45 8.08
N ILE A 123 7.57 -7.76 9.21
CA ILE A 123 6.74 -8.25 10.32
C ILE A 123 5.26 -8.10 9.94
N LYS A 124 4.57 -9.23 9.88
CA LYS A 124 3.13 -9.36 9.53
C LYS A 124 2.60 -10.69 10.05
N PRO A 125 1.28 -10.89 10.20
CA PRO A 125 0.71 -12.10 10.78
C PRO A 125 1.06 -13.40 10.03
N ALA A 126 1.35 -13.33 8.73
CA ALA A 126 1.81 -14.48 7.93
C ALA A 126 3.21 -14.98 8.33
N ASN A 127 4.06 -14.07 8.83
CA ASN A 127 5.44 -14.35 9.24
C ASN A 127 5.55 -14.60 10.77
N LEU A 128 4.42 -14.69 11.48
CA LEU A 128 4.37 -14.96 12.92
C LEU A 128 3.64 -16.28 13.15
N TRP A 129 4.37 -17.33 13.52
CA TRP A 129 3.82 -18.66 13.77
C TRP A 129 3.52 -18.87 15.25
N ILE A 130 2.31 -19.31 15.58
CA ILE A 130 1.91 -19.68 16.94
C ILE A 130 2.04 -21.21 17.07
N GLN A 131 2.98 -21.67 17.89
CA GLN A 131 3.17 -23.11 18.12
C GLN A 131 2.01 -23.71 18.92
N SER A 132 1.58 -24.91 18.54
CA SER A 132 0.60 -25.69 19.31
C SER A 132 1.25 -26.97 19.85
N PRO A 133 0.99 -27.38 21.12
CA PRO A 133 0.10 -26.75 22.11
C PRO A 133 0.79 -25.71 23.02
N SER A 134 2.02 -25.29 22.71
CA SER A 134 2.86 -24.48 23.62
C SER A 134 2.61 -22.96 23.58
N GLU A 135 1.80 -22.47 22.65
CA GLU A 135 1.50 -21.05 22.36
C GLU A 135 2.73 -20.13 22.20
N ARG A 136 3.88 -20.73 21.89
CA ARG A 136 5.13 -20.01 21.65
C ARG A 136 5.11 -19.36 20.27
N VAL A 137 5.42 -18.07 20.21
CA VAL A 137 5.55 -17.34 18.93
C VAL A 137 6.92 -17.62 18.32
N LYS A 138 6.95 -17.93 17.02
CA LYS A 138 8.14 -18.10 16.18
C LYS A 138 8.07 -17.13 14.99
N ILE A 139 9.02 -16.20 14.92
CA ILE A 139 9.19 -15.28 13.81
C ILE A 139 9.82 -16.02 12.61
N LEU A 140 9.22 -15.89 11.43
CA LEU A 140 9.62 -16.52 10.17
C LEU A 140 10.13 -15.50 9.15
N ASP A 141 10.98 -15.92 8.21
CA ASP A 141 11.20 -15.21 6.94
C ASP A 141 11.64 -13.73 7.03
N PHE A 142 12.63 -13.43 7.88
CA PHE A 142 13.33 -12.14 7.88
C PHE A 142 13.82 -11.73 6.49
N GLY A 143 13.47 -10.52 6.03
CA GLY A 143 14.19 -9.78 4.98
C GLY A 143 14.11 -10.28 3.54
N LEU A 144 13.95 -11.59 3.27
CA LEU A 144 14.19 -12.22 1.95
C LEU A 144 13.39 -11.66 0.76
N ALA A 145 12.33 -10.90 1.00
CA ALA A 145 11.53 -10.18 -0.01
C ALA A 145 12.09 -8.79 -0.38
N VAL A 146 12.96 -8.21 0.48
CA VAL A 146 13.46 -6.84 0.44
C VAL A 146 14.88 -6.77 -0.15
N ALA A 147 15.41 -7.88 -0.69
CA ALA A 147 16.70 -8.02 -1.38
C ALA A 147 16.88 -7.19 -2.68
N GLY A 148 16.03 -6.19 -2.90
CA GLY A 148 16.04 -5.27 -4.03
C GLY A 148 14.69 -4.57 -4.18
N SER A 149 14.64 -3.32 -3.71
CA SER A 149 13.79 -2.29 -4.31
C SER A 149 12.29 -2.61 -4.40
N ALA A 150 11.68 -3.20 -3.37
CA ALA A 150 10.23 -3.42 -3.30
C ALA A 150 9.46 -2.14 -3.64
N VAL A 151 9.79 -1.02 -2.98
CA VAL A 151 9.21 0.32 -3.23
C VAL A 151 9.38 0.79 -4.67
N GLN A 152 10.47 0.41 -5.33
CA GLN A 152 10.75 0.80 -6.71
C GLN A 152 9.93 -0.02 -7.72
N GLY A 153 9.51 -1.23 -7.35
CA GLY A 153 8.47 -2.00 -8.05
C GLY A 153 7.06 -1.47 -7.76
N LEU A 154 6.74 -1.23 -6.48
CA LEU A 154 5.46 -0.60 -6.05
C LEU A 154 5.22 0.74 -6.79
N ALA A 155 6.27 1.54 -7.00
CA ALA A 155 6.22 2.81 -7.73
C ALA A 155 6.21 2.68 -9.27
N ARG A 156 6.62 1.53 -9.82
CA ARG A 156 6.58 1.24 -11.27
C ARG A 156 5.29 0.54 -11.72
N GLY A 157 4.50 0.02 -10.78
CA GLY A 157 3.34 -0.82 -11.07
C GLY A 157 3.70 -2.30 -11.28
N ASP A 158 4.91 -2.72 -10.88
CA ASP A 158 5.28 -4.14 -10.87
C ASP A 158 4.44 -4.89 -9.81
N SER A 159 4.04 -6.14 -10.12
CA SER A 159 3.26 -6.98 -9.20
C SER A 159 4.10 -7.41 -7.98
N VAL A 160 4.07 -6.62 -6.90
CA VAL A 160 4.81 -6.93 -5.66
C VAL A 160 4.06 -7.97 -4.83
N VAL A 161 4.79 -9.00 -4.40
CA VAL A 161 4.28 -10.09 -3.56
C VAL A 161 4.23 -9.63 -2.10
N GLY A 162 3.06 -9.21 -1.64
CA GLY A 162 2.78 -8.97 -0.22
C GLY A 162 1.74 -7.88 0.02
N THR A 163 1.02 -7.98 1.13
CA THR A 163 0.03 -6.98 1.56
C THR A 163 0.75 -5.72 2.07
N PRO A 164 0.62 -4.55 1.41
CA PRO A 164 1.38 -3.36 1.80
C PRO A 164 0.95 -2.75 3.16
N GLY A 165 -0.09 -3.28 3.81
CA GLY A 165 -0.65 -2.79 5.08
C GLY A 165 0.33 -2.66 6.26
N TYR A 166 1.41 -3.46 6.28
CA TYR A 166 2.38 -3.54 7.37
C TYR A 166 3.68 -2.75 7.12
N LEU A 167 3.83 -2.12 5.96
CA LEU A 167 5.02 -1.33 5.62
C LEU A 167 5.15 -0.13 6.56
N SER A 168 6.36 0.12 7.06
CA SER A 168 6.65 1.34 7.81
C SER A 168 6.64 2.59 6.91
N PRO A 169 6.40 3.79 7.46
CA PRO A 169 6.47 5.04 6.70
C PRO A 169 7.84 5.23 6.02
N GLU A 170 8.95 4.98 6.71
CA GLU A 170 10.29 5.07 6.16
C GLU A 170 10.56 4.00 5.07
N GLN A 171 9.98 2.80 5.17
CA GLN A 171 9.95 1.85 4.06
C GLN A 171 9.17 2.41 2.88
N ALA A 172 7.96 2.95 3.09
CA ALA A 172 7.13 3.53 2.03
C ALA A 172 7.79 4.75 1.35
N ARG A 173 8.70 5.47 2.03
CA ARG A 173 9.52 6.56 1.48
C ARG A 173 10.79 6.08 0.76
N ASN A 174 11.12 4.78 0.82
CA ASN A 174 12.41 4.21 0.38
C ASN A 174 13.60 4.91 1.08
N GLU A 175 13.49 5.15 2.37
CA GLU A 175 14.54 5.71 3.21
C GLU A 175 15.46 4.62 3.78
N THR A 176 16.53 5.04 4.47
CA THR A 176 17.36 4.14 5.29
C THR A 176 16.59 3.71 6.53
N VAL A 177 16.21 2.44 6.59
CA VAL A 177 15.49 1.85 7.73
C VAL A 177 16.42 1.48 8.90
N ASP A 178 15.94 1.68 10.13
CA ASP A 178 16.52 1.17 11.37
C ASP A 178 15.62 0.06 11.98
N GLU A 179 15.97 -0.44 13.16
CA GLU A 179 15.18 -1.46 13.89
C GLU A 179 13.74 -1.03 14.23
N ARG A 180 13.45 0.28 14.23
CA ARG A 180 12.13 0.83 14.58
C ARG A 180 11.11 0.69 13.45
N THR A 181 11.54 0.29 12.25
CA THR A 181 10.66 -0.25 11.20
C THR A 181 9.92 -1.49 11.71
N ASP A 182 10.62 -2.45 12.31
CA ASP A 182 10.00 -3.70 12.78
C ASP A 182 9.02 -3.43 13.93
N LEU A 183 9.32 -2.44 14.78
CA LEU A 183 8.45 -1.98 15.85
C LEU A 183 7.15 -1.33 15.33
N TYR A 184 7.22 -0.53 14.25
CA TYR A 184 6.01 -0.01 13.60
C TYR A 184 5.13 -1.15 13.07
N SER A 185 5.74 -2.09 12.34
CA SER A 185 5.02 -3.23 11.77
C SER A 185 4.42 -4.15 12.85
N LEU A 186 5.10 -4.34 13.99
CA LEU A 186 4.53 -4.99 15.17
C LEU A 186 3.33 -4.20 15.74
N GLY A 187 3.39 -2.86 15.74
CA GLY A 187 2.25 -2.00 16.09
C GLY A 187 1.03 -2.20 15.18
N VAL A 188 1.26 -2.39 13.88
CA VAL A 188 0.20 -2.74 12.90
C VAL A 188 -0.45 -4.09 13.25
N VAL A 189 0.37 -5.10 13.59
CA VAL A 189 -0.10 -6.44 14.02
C VAL A 189 -0.91 -6.36 15.32
N MET A 190 -0.41 -5.69 16.35
CA MET A 190 -1.12 -5.55 17.63
C MET A 190 -2.46 -4.83 17.45
N TYR A 191 -2.49 -3.78 16.64
CA TYR A 191 -3.72 -3.05 16.32
C TYR A 191 -4.74 -3.96 15.61
N GLU A 192 -4.29 -4.77 14.66
CA GLU A 192 -5.15 -5.70 13.93
C GLU A 192 -5.71 -6.81 14.82
N MET A 193 -4.90 -7.39 15.72
CA MET A 193 -5.38 -8.36 16.71
C MET A 193 -6.49 -7.78 17.61
N CYS A 194 -6.39 -6.49 17.96
CA CYS A 194 -7.40 -5.79 18.75
C CYS A 194 -8.68 -5.42 17.96
N ALA A 195 -8.59 -5.22 16.64
CA ALA A 195 -9.66 -4.61 15.83
C ALA A 195 -10.17 -5.47 14.67
N GLY A 196 -9.64 -6.69 14.49
CA GLY A 196 -9.96 -7.62 13.41
C GLY A 196 -9.54 -7.16 12.00
N LYS A 197 -8.91 -5.99 11.88
CA LYS A 197 -8.47 -5.37 10.61
C LYS A 197 -7.39 -4.30 10.86
N VAL A 198 -6.40 -4.24 9.98
CA VAL A 198 -5.31 -3.25 9.99
C VAL A 198 -5.76 -1.78 10.26
N PRO A 199 -4.88 -0.93 10.81
CA PRO A 199 -5.15 0.49 11.04
C PRO A 199 -5.51 1.27 9.77
N LEU A 200 -4.84 0.97 8.65
CA LEU A 200 -4.95 1.68 7.37
C LEU A 200 -4.98 0.66 6.22
N LEU A 201 -6.01 0.72 5.37
CA LEU A 201 -6.16 -0.15 4.20
C LEU A 201 -6.62 0.67 2.99
N ALA A 202 -6.31 0.19 1.77
CA ALA A 202 -6.74 0.73 0.50
C ALA A 202 -6.92 -0.39 -0.53
N SER A 203 -7.72 -0.13 -1.57
CA SER A 203 -7.97 -1.08 -2.67
C SER A 203 -6.78 -1.27 -3.62
N ASN A 204 -5.81 -0.34 -3.64
CA ASN A 204 -4.63 -0.44 -4.49
C ASN A 204 -3.36 0.02 -3.76
N THR A 205 -2.22 -0.48 -4.24
CA THR A 205 -0.88 -0.27 -3.66
C THR A 205 -0.47 1.22 -3.55
N PRO A 206 -0.54 2.05 -4.61
CA PRO A 206 -0.20 3.48 -4.51
C PRO A 206 -1.04 4.22 -3.45
N THR A 207 -2.35 3.98 -3.40
CA THR A 207 -3.25 4.54 -2.38
C THR A 207 -2.89 4.03 -0.98
N GLN A 208 -2.46 2.77 -0.82
CA GLN A 208 -2.01 2.27 0.49
C GLN A 208 -0.72 2.96 0.95
N LEU A 209 0.24 3.20 0.05
CA LEU A 209 1.45 3.94 0.39
C LEU A 209 1.11 5.36 0.85
N VAL A 210 0.24 6.09 0.13
CA VAL A 210 -0.20 7.43 0.60
C VAL A 210 -1.01 7.36 1.89
N ASN A 211 -1.80 6.31 2.15
CA ASN A 211 -2.46 6.14 3.45
C ASN A 211 -1.42 5.98 4.58
N ILE A 212 -0.44 5.10 4.42
CA ILE A 212 0.64 4.86 5.40
C ILE A 212 1.43 6.15 5.68
N LEU A 213 1.71 6.93 4.64
CA LEU A 213 2.48 8.16 4.73
C LEU A 213 1.69 9.35 5.28
N CYS A 214 0.44 9.55 4.83
CA CYS A 214 -0.28 10.81 4.98
C CYS A 214 -1.57 10.76 5.82
N ARG A 215 -2.05 9.56 6.21
CA ARG A 215 -3.24 9.42 7.08
C ARG A 215 -2.84 8.88 8.45
N GLU A 216 -3.33 9.50 9.52
CA GLU A 216 -3.23 8.91 10.85
C GLU A 216 -4.25 7.76 11.03
N PRO A 217 -3.90 6.68 11.73
CA PRO A 217 -4.86 5.67 12.13
C PRO A 217 -5.94 6.26 13.04
N LEU A 218 -7.19 5.82 12.87
CA LEU A 218 -8.20 5.98 13.93
C LEU A 218 -7.74 5.21 15.17
N THR A 219 -7.97 5.75 16.36
CA THR A 219 -7.67 5.01 17.60
C THR A 219 -8.70 3.88 17.81
N LEU A 220 -8.38 2.93 18.68
CA LEU A 220 -9.24 1.78 19.00
C LEU A 220 -10.51 2.23 19.75
N SER A 221 -10.36 3.20 20.65
CA SER A 221 -11.47 3.92 21.31
C SER A 221 -12.35 4.70 20.33
N GLN A 222 -11.78 5.32 19.29
CA GLN A 222 -12.56 5.97 18.22
C GLN A 222 -13.37 4.95 17.40
N ARG A 223 -12.80 3.76 17.11
CA ARG A 223 -13.56 2.67 16.47
C ARG A 223 -14.70 2.17 17.36
N LYS A 224 -14.49 2.06 18.69
CA LYS A 224 -15.56 1.73 19.66
C LYS A 224 -16.69 2.75 19.63
N GLN A 225 -16.38 4.04 19.55
CA GLN A 225 -17.38 5.12 19.43
C GLN A 225 -18.18 5.06 18.11
N ASN A 226 -17.57 4.55 17.04
CA ASN A 226 -18.23 4.32 15.74
C ASN A 226 -19.08 3.02 15.70
N GLY A 227 -19.28 2.35 16.84
CA GLY A 227 -20.11 1.14 16.95
C GLY A 227 -19.38 -0.18 16.67
N GLU A 228 -18.04 -0.18 16.56
CA GLU A 228 -17.27 -1.43 16.45
C GLU A 228 -17.08 -2.08 17.83
N SER A 229 -17.25 -3.40 17.93
CA SER A 229 -17.06 -4.18 19.17
C SER A 229 -15.57 -4.36 19.52
N VAL A 230 -14.90 -3.25 19.83
CA VAL A 230 -13.47 -3.20 20.22
C VAL A 230 -13.39 -2.84 21.71
N GLU A 231 -12.77 -3.71 22.51
CA GLU A 231 -12.53 -3.48 23.94
C GLU A 231 -11.06 -3.65 24.27
N VAL A 232 -10.38 -2.51 24.46
CA VAL A 232 -8.94 -2.44 24.71
C VAL A 232 -8.70 -1.42 25.84
N PRO A 233 -7.94 -1.76 26.89
CA PRO A 233 -7.57 -0.80 27.93
C PRO A 233 -6.74 0.36 27.36
N GLU A 234 -7.07 1.58 27.78
CA GLU A 234 -6.38 2.81 27.34
C GLU A 234 -4.83 2.76 27.44
N PRO A 235 -4.20 2.12 28.46
CA PRO A 235 -2.74 1.94 28.49
C PRO A 235 -2.18 1.14 27.31
N LEU A 236 -2.89 0.10 26.85
CA LEU A 236 -2.50 -0.72 25.70
C LEU A 236 -2.75 0.03 24.39
N GLU A 237 -3.86 0.76 24.28
CA GLU A 237 -4.14 1.63 23.12
C GLU A 237 -3.03 2.68 22.93
N ARG A 238 -2.66 3.42 23.98
CA ARG A 238 -1.60 4.45 23.90
C ARG A 238 -0.25 3.88 23.48
N LEU A 239 0.08 2.67 23.94
CA LEU A 239 1.31 1.95 23.57
C LEU A 239 1.28 1.52 22.09
N ILE A 240 0.17 0.99 21.60
CA ILE A 240 -0.01 0.61 20.18
C ILE A 240 0.08 1.85 19.29
N MET A 241 -0.61 2.93 19.63
CA MET A 241 -0.58 4.19 18.86
C MET A 241 0.82 4.83 18.84
N ARG A 242 1.64 4.64 19.89
CA ARG A 242 3.04 5.08 19.87
C ARG A 242 3.92 4.26 18.93
N LEU A 243 3.69 2.96 18.77
CA LEU A 243 4.38 2.17 17.73
C LEU A 243 4.02 2.67 16.32
N LEU A 244 2.76 3.04 16.12
CA LEU A 244 2.22 3.55 14.84
C LEU A 244 2.61 5.00 14.51
N SER A 245 3.48 5.65 15.31
CA SER A 245 3.92 7.03 15.05
C SER A 245 4.72 7.15 13.75
N LYS A 246 4.42 8.17 12.94
CA LYS A 246 4.98 8.33 11.59
C LYS A 246 6.50 8.49 11.56
N GLU A 247 7.04 9.23 12.53
CA GLU A 247 8.47 9.45 12.66
C GLU A 247 9.11 8.39 13.58
N PRO A 248 10.14 7.65 13.12
CA PRO A 248 10.81 6.61 13.93
C PRO A 248 11.26 7.10 15.31
N GLY A 249 11.73 8.34 15.42
CA GLY A 249 12.17 8.94 16.69
C GLY A 249 11.07 9.21 17.72
N GLN A 250 9.78 9.07 17.37
CA GLN A 250 8.66 9.18 18.31
C GLN A 250 8.24 7.82 18.91
N ARG A 251 8.67 6.72 18.29
CA ARG A 251 8.37 5.35 18.70
C ARG A 251 9.17 4.99 19.97
N TYR A 252 9.29 3.70 20.26
CA TYR A 252 10.27 3.20 21.22
C TYR A 252 11.65 3.12 20.56
N GLU A 253 12.70 3.34 21.33
CA GLU A 253 14.05 3.45 20.81
C GLU A 253 14.59 2.12 20.26
N THR A 254 14.29 1.03 20.98
CA THR A 254 14.69 -0.35 20.69
C THR A 254 13.58 -1.33 21.09
N ALA A 255 13.67 -2.59 20.63
CA ALA A 255 12.74 -3.65 21.05
C ALA A 255 12.70 -3.87 22.57
N GLY A 256 13.86 -3.85 23.25
CA GLY A 256 13.95 -3.95 24.71
C GLY A 256 13.33 -2.78 25.47
N HIS A 257 13.38 -1.57 24.91
CA HIS A 257 12.68 -0.39 25.46
C HIS A 257 11.16 -0.58 25.32
N PHE A 258 10.68 -0.95 24.12
CA PHE A 258 9.27 -1.29 23.90
C PHE A 258 8.77 -2.35 24.89
N ARG A 259 9.52 -3.44 25.03
CA ARG A 259 9.20 -4.57 25.90
C ARG A 259 9.00 -4.18 27.37
N LYS A 260 9.89 -3.33 27.91
CA LYS A 260 9.76 -2.79 29.28
C LYS A 260 8.46 -2.00 29.48
N ALA A 261 8.04 -1.21 28.48
CA ALA A 261 6.77 -0.48 28.53
C ALA A 261 5.55 -1.41 28.40
N LEU A 262 5.65 -2.47 27.58
CA LEU A 262 4.61 -3.48 27.41
C LEU A 262 4.31 -4.25 28.71
N LEU A 263 5.36 -4.65 29.44
CA LEU A 263 5.23 -5.33 30.73
C LEU A 263 4.60 -4.40 31.80
N ALA A 264 5.03 -3.14 31.88
CA ALA A 264 4.42 -2.15 32.79
C ALA A 264 2.93 -1.89 32.47
N VAL A 265 2.55 -1.90 31.18
CA VAL A 265 1.14 -1.83 30.74
C VAL A 265 0.36 -3.07 31.19
N SER A 266 0.96 -4.27 31.11
CA SER A 266 0.35 -5.51 31.61
C SER A 266 0.07 -5.45 33.11
N GLU A 267 1.04 -5.00 33.91
CA GLU A 267 0.89 -4.81 35.36
C GLU A 267 -0.22 -3.79 35.68
N GLN A 268 -0.28 -2.65 34.98
CA GLN A 268 -1.32 -1.64 35.16
C GLN A 268 -2.72 -2.20 34.87
N ILE A 269 -2.88 -3.02 33.82
CA ILE A 269 -4.15 -3.67 33.47
C ILE A 269 -4.56 -4.69 34.54
N GLN A 270 -3.62 -5.51 35.04
CA GLN A 270 -3.88 -6.48 36.10
C GLN A 270 -4.30 -5.81 37.41
N GLN A 271 -3.60 -4.75 37.84
CA GLN A 271 -3.94 -3.96 39.03
C GLN A 271 -5.34 -3.33 38.90
N SER A 272 -5.68 -2.80 37.72
CA SER A 272 -6.99 -2.20 37.46
C SER A 272 -8.13 -3.22 37.53
N LYS A 273 -7.90 -4.45 37.02
CA LYS A 273 -8.86 -5.57 37.14
C LYS A 273 -9.04 -6.02 38.60
N GLN A 274 -7.96 -6.10 39.38
CA GLN A 274 -8.03 -6.44 40.81
C GLN A 274 -8.76 -5.37 41.63
N ALA A 275 -8.55 -4.09 41.34
CA ALA A 275 -9.25 -2.99 42.00
C ALA A 275 -10.77 -3.02 41.73
N GLY A 276 -11.19 -3.27 40.48
CA GLY A 276 -12.61 -3.44 40.14
C GLY A 276 -13.26 -4.61 40.88
N LEU A 277 -12.60 -5.77 40.90
CA LEU A 277 -13.07 -6.97 41.62
C LEU A 277 -13.21 -6.74 43.14
N ALA A 278 -12.33 -5.95 43.75
CA ALA A 278 -12.44 -5.62 45.17
C ALA A 278 -13.67 -4.74 45.46
N ILE A 279 -13.98 -3.78 44.59
CA ILE A 279 -15.12 -2.86 44.75
C ILE A 279 -16.46 -3.63 44.64
N ASP A 280 -16.59 -4.56 43.70
CA ASP A 280 -17.80 -5.39 43.57
C ASP A 280 -18.04 -6.30 44.80
N ILE A 281 -16.97 -6.77 45.46
CA ILE A 281 -17.08 -7.60 46.66
C ILE A 281 -17.63 -6.78 47.85
N ASP A 282 -17.13 -5.57 48.08
CA ASP A 282 -17.64 -4.69 49.15
C ASP A 282 -19.06 -4.17 48.83
N ALA A 283 -19.38 -3.91 47.56
CA ALA A 283 -20.73 -3.51 47.13
C ALA A 283 -21.78 -4.61 47.39
N ASN A 284 -21.42 -5.89 47.18
CA ASN A 284 -22.32 -7.01 47.46
C ASN A 284 -22.36 -7.39 48.95
N SER A 285 -21.36 -7.00 49.75
CA SER A 285 -21.32 -7.25 51.20
C SER A 285 -22.05 -6.20 52.05
N SER A 286 -22.55 -5.11 51.45
CA SER A 286 -23.12 -3.95 52.16
C SER A 286 -24.65 -3.80 52.05
N ASN A 287 -25.34 -4.65 51.28
CA ASN A 287 -26.81 -4.65 51.17
C ASN A 287 -27.47 -5.70 52.06
N GLY A 288 -27.69 -5.38 53.35
CA GLY A 288 -28.30 -6.30 54.31
C GLY A 288 -29.04 -5.65 55.47
N SER A 289 -30.36 -5.45 55.32
CA SER A 289 -31.31 -4.85 56.29
C SER A 289 -31.23 -3.32 56.42
N SER A 290 -32.32 -2.55 56.57
CA SER A 290 -33.79 -2.74 56.44
C SER A 290 -34.44 -1.32 56.45
N VAL A 291 -35.75 -1.01 56.44
CA VAL A 291 -37.08 -1.64 56.69
C VAL A 291 -38.12 -0.73 55.94
N SER A 292 -39.42 -1.02 55.72
CA SER A 292 -40.34 -2.17 55.86
C SER A 292 -41.61 -1.85 55.04
N ALA A 293 -42.40 -2.84 54.59
CA ALA A 293 -43.76 -2.62 54.06
C ALA A 293 -44.71 -3.85 54.19
N GLY A 294 -45.70 -3.76 55.09
CA GLY A 294 -47.07 -4.29 54.91
C GLY A 294 -47.37 -5.80 54.88
N ALA A 295 -48.22 -6.23 55.83
CA ALA A 295 -49.29 -7.24 55.69
C ALA A 295 -48.99 -8.77 55.63
N GLU A 296 -48.86 -9.36 56.84
CA GLU A 296 -49.71 -10.45 57.36
C GLU A 296 -49.77 -11.88 56.72
N PRO A 297 -50.20 -12.92 57.48
CA PRO A 297 -49.36 -14.14 57.53
C PRO A 297 -50.04 -15.49 57.21
N ALA A 298 -49.19 -16.51 57.03
CA ALA A 298 -49.51 -17.91 57.29
C ALA A 298 -48.31 -18.62 57.95
N ALA A 299 -48.54 -19.59 58.84
CA ALA A 299 -47.50 -20.21 59.66
C ALA A 299 -47.17 -21.65 59.21
N THR A 300 -45.91 -22.09 59.42
CA THR A 300 -45.59 -23.21 60.34
C THR A 300 -44.08 -23.53 60.44
N THR A 301 -43.55 -23.37 61.66
CA THR A 301 -42.59 -24.23 62.39
C THR A 301 -41.48 -25.08 61.71
N LYS A 302 -40.33 -25.09 62.43
CA LYS A 302 -39.39 -26.22 62.73
C LYS A 302 -38.19 -26.46 61.79
N THR A 303 -36.95 -26.13 62.21
CA THR A 303 -35.88 -26.98 62.86
C THR A 303 -34.92 -27.66 61.86
N THR A 304 -33.60 -27.85 62.05
CA THR A 304 -32.62 -27.51 63.13
C THR A 304 -31.17 -27.70 62.64
N SER A 305 -30.18 -27.18 63.39
CA SER A 305 -28.71 -27.44 63.31
C SER A 305 -27.97 -26.99 62.03
N GLY A 306 -26.67 -26.68 62.02
CA GLY A 306 -25.66 -26.57 63.09
C GLY A 306 -24.29 -27.13 62.62
N GLY A 307 -23.13 -26.53 62.89
CA GLY A 307 -22.81 -25.27 63.56
C GLY A 307 -21.29 -24.95 63.53
N THR A 308 -20.89 -23.84 64.18
CA THR A 308 -19.58 -23.55 64.85
C THR A 308 -18.26 -24.21 64.38
N GLY A 309 -17.14 -23.50 64.15
CA GLY A 309 -16.93 -22.04 64.12
C GLY A 309 -15.47 -21.56 64.34
N LYS A 310 -15.23 -20.28 63.99
CA LYS A 310 -14.20 -19.32 64.48
C LYS A 310 -12.72 -19.73 64.66
N ALA A 311 -11.91 -19.28 63.68
CA ALA A 311 -10.74 -18.38 63.80
C ALA A 311 -9.61 -18.62 64.84
N PHE A 312 -8.34 -18.60 64.35
CA PHE A 312 -7.17 -18.22 65.16
C PHE A 312 -6.08 -17.47 64.35
N PHE A 313 -5.88 -16.19 64.69
CA PHE A 313 -4.66 -15.36 64.59
C PHE A 313 -4.01 -15.04 63.23
N ALA A 314 -4.09 -13.76 62.85
CA ALA A 314 -3.15 -13.09 61.95
C ALA A 314 -2.23 -12.16 62.78
N ALA A 315 -0.93 -12.46 62.85
CA ALA A 315 0.01 -11.73 63.73
C ALA A 315 1.48 -11.76 63.24
N VAL A 316 1.73 -11.54 61.94
CA VAL A 316 3.11 -11.51 61.37
C VAL A 316 3.35 -10.32 60.42
N GLY A 317 2.37 -9.95 59.59
CA GLY A 317 2.57 -9.00 58.48
C GLY A 317 2.98 -7.57 58.85
N LEU A 318 2.75 -7.12 60.08
CA LEU A 318 2.98 -5.72 60.49
C LEU A 318 4.45 -5.37 60.81
N ALA A 319 5.33 -6.36 60.96
CA ALA A 319 6.74 -6.11 61.32
C ALA A 319 7.64 -5.71 60.12
N VAL A 320 7.34 -6.20 58.91
CA VAL A 320 8.21 -6.02 57.74
C VAL A 320 8.10 -4.62 57.13
N ALA A 321 6.89 -4.04 57.12
CA ALA A 321 6.64 -2.70 56.57
C ALA A 321 7.42 -1.59 57.30
N ALA A 322 7.67 -1.75 58.60
CA ALA A 322 8.38 -0.76 59.41
C ALA A 322 9.88 -0.64 59.09
N LEU A 323 10.52 -1.73 58.65
CA LEU A 323 11.98 -1.76 58.40
C LEU A 323 12.38 -1.07 57.09
N ILE A 324 11.53 -1.14 56.06
CA ILE A 324 11.82 -0.57 54.73
C ILE A 324 11.82 0.97 54.78
N VAL A 325 10.87 1.57 55.53
CA VAL A 325 10.77 3.04 55.66
C VAL A 325 11.95 3.62 56.45
N GLY A 326 12.47 2.89 57.45
CA GLY A 326 13.61 3.35 58.26
C GLY A 326 14.94 3.43 57.49
N GLY A 327 15.20 2.47 56.59
CA GLY A 327 16.47 2.39 55.87
C GLY A 327 16.72 3.57 54.91
N VAL A 328 15.68 4.06 54.24
CA VAL A 328 15.78 5.16 53.26
C VAL A 328 16.10 6.50 53.92
N TRP A 329 15.70 6.71 55.18
CA TRP A 329 15.91 7.98 55.90
C TRP A 329 17.34 8.15 56.42
N TRP A 330 18.08 7.06 56.66
CA TRP A 330 19.45 7.12 57.18
C TRP A 330 20.50 7.45 56.12
N MET A 331 20.22 7.19 54.83
CA MET A 331 21.20 7.29 53.74
C MET A 331 21.20 8.65 53.01
N LEU A 332 20.41 9.61 53.48
CA LEU A 332 20.19 10.92 52.85
C LEU A 332 20.33 12.08 53.86
N ARG A 333 21.46 12.12 54.58
CA ARG A 333 21.85 13.29 55.37
C ARG A 333 23.37 13.50 55.33
N ASP A 334 23.75 14.75 55.17
CA ASP A 334 25.07 15.18 54.69
C ASP A 334 26.20 15.02 55.72
N ASP A 335 27.45 15.13 55.23
CA ASP A 335 28.34 16.12 55.83
C ASP A 335 29.32 16.72 54.79
N THR A 336 29.91 17.89 55.08
CA THR A 336 30.69 18.67 54.09
C THR A 336 31.98 19.29 54.64
N SER A 337 32.90 19.66 53.73
CA SER A 337 34.23 20.29 53.96
C SER A 337 35.33 19.36 54.52
N THR A 338 36.65 19.57 54.28
CA THR A 338 37.37 20.78 53.80
C THR A 338 38.62 20.46 52.95
N SER A 339 39.09 21.48 52.20
CA SER A 339 40.48 21.75 51.73
C SER A 339 41.20 20.84 50.70
N THR A 340 41.11 21.26 49.44
CA THR A 340 42.25 21.66 48.55
C THR A 340 43.46 20.74 48.34
N SER A 341 43.58 20.22 47.11
CA SER A 341 44.86 20.07 46.39
C SER A 341 44.63 20.26 44.87
N MET A 342 45.64 20.69 44.11
CA MET A 342 45.52 21.03 42.68
C MET A 342 45.68 19.80 41.77
N GLY A 343 44.81 19.66 40.75
CA GLY A 343 44.97 18.62 39.73
C GLY A 343 43.92 18.61 38.61
N SER A 344 44.28 19.17 37.44
CA SER A 344 43.69 18.97 36.11
C SER A 344 42.16 18.70 36.01
N VAL A 345 41.38 19.75 35.70
CA VAL A 345 39.98 19.60 35.28
C VAL A 345 39.92 19.02 33.86
N LYS A 346 39.45 17.78 33.72
CA LYS A 346 38.82 17.33 32.47
C LYS A 346 37.42 17.97 32.40
N SER A 347 37.16 18.74 31.34
CA SER A 347 35.84 19.35 31.16
C SER A 347 34.77 18.29 31.04
N ALA A 348 33.64 18.49 31.71
CA ALA A 348 32.43 17.74 31.41
C ALA A 348 31.97 18.09 29.98
N SER A 349 31.52 17.08 29.23
CA SER A 349 30.86 17.26 27.95
C SER A 349 29.43 17.76 28.19
N THR A 350 29.04 18.82 27.48
CA THR A 350 27.65 19.31 27.42
C THR A 350 26.71 18.25 26.86
N PRO A 351 25.39 18.32 27.14
CA PRO A 351 24.40 17.57 26.36
C PRO A 351 24.53 17.92 24.88
N ASP A 352 24.30 16.93 24.00
CA ASP A 352 24.60 17.03 22.57
C ASP A 352 23.52 17.82 21.81
N THR A 353 23.52 19.14 21.99
CA THR A 353 22.69 20.05 21.20
C THR A 353 23.26 20.15 19.78
N SER A 354 22.81 19.27 18.90
CA SER A 354 22.95 19.43 17.45
C SER A 354 22.58 20.88 17.05
N PRO A 355 23.41 21.59 16.27
CA PRO A 355 23.17 22.99 15.95
C PRO A 355 21.85 23.15 15.21
N ALA A 356 21.01 24.08 15.68
CA ALA A 356 19.70 24.33 15.09
C ALA A 356 19.85 24.79 13.63
N VAL A 357 19.30 24.02 12.69
CA VAL A 357 19.45 24.27 11.26
C VAL A 357 18.64 25.52 10.86
N LEU A 358 19.34 26.60 10.54
CA LEU A 358 18.76 27.90 10.20
C LEU A 358 18.48 27.98 8.70
N ALA A 359 17.27 28.39 8.31
CA ALA A 359 16.87 28.49 6.90
C ALA A 359 17.77 29.44 6.08
N ALA A 360 18.28 30.52 6.69
CA ALA A 360 19.23 31.44 6.05
C ALA A 360 20.57 30.78 5.68
N GLU A 361 20.97 29.72 6.38
CA GLU A 361 22.18 28.94 6.07
C GLU A 361 21.93 27.82 5.04
N LEU A 362 20.69 27.66 4.57
CA LEU A 362 20.30 26.71 3.54
C LEU A 362 20.15 27.34 2.14
N GLY A 363 20.41 28.64 1.98
CA GLY A 363 20.20 29.37 0.71
C GLY A 363 21.03 28.90 -0.49
N ALA A 364 21.98 27.98 -0.30
CA ALA A 364 22.64 27.23 -1.37
C ALA A 364 21.73 26.19 -2.04
N LEU A 365 20.64 25.77 -1.39
CA LEU A 365 19.69 24.80 -1.92
C LEU A 365 18.54 25.52 -2.64
N GLN A 366 18.28 25.15 -3.90
CA GLN A 366 17.20 25.72 -4.71
C GLN A 366 16.35 24.63 -5.39
N LEU A 367 15.05 24.89 -5.54
CA LEU A 367 14.11 24.10 -6.33
C LEU A 367 14.06 24.65 -7.76
N THR A 368 14.61 23.86 -8.68
CA THR A 368 14.87 24.30 -10.06
C THR A 368 13.99 23.57 -11.09
N GLY A 369 13.97 24.12 -12.31
CA GLY A 369 13.29 23.52 -13.47
C GLY A 369 11.79 23.77 -13.55
N LYS A 370 11.20 23.37 -14.69
CA LYS A 370 9.74 23.34 -14.86
C LYS A 370 9.22 22.01 -14.33
N VAL A 371 8.26 22.06 -13.40
CA VAL A 371 7.65 20.87 -12.82
C VAL A 371 7.01 20.03 -13.93
N ILE A 372 7.42 18.76 -14.03
CA ILE A 372 6.83 17.80 -14.96
C ILE A 372 5.66 17.11 -14.24
N ALA A 373 4.46 17.35 -14.74
CA ALA A 373 3.19 16.89 -14.19
C ALA A 373 2.19 16.64 -15.32
N ASP A 374 1.23 15.76 -15.07
CA ASP A 374 0.01 15.69 -15.87
C ASP A 374 -0.89 16.89 -15.53
N PRO A 375 -1.37 17.67 -16.52
CA PRO A 375 -2.10 18.92 -16.27
C PRO A 375 -3.53 18.67 -15.75
N GLU A 376 -4.06 17.47 -15.98
CA GLU A 376 -5.41 17.03 -15.57
C GLU A 376 -5.28 15.69 -14.87
N ILE A 377 -5.76 15.59 -13.63
CA ILE A 377 -5.66 14.38 -12.79
C ILE A 377 -7.06 14.06 -12.25
N PRO A 378 -7.63 12.89 -12.56
CA PRO A 378 -8.97 12.55 -12.10
C PRO A 378 -9.11 12.48 -10.57
N VAL A 379 -10.31 12.76 -10.04
CA VAL A 379 -10.64 12.55 -8.62
C VAL A 379 -10.38 11.09 -8.25
N GLY A 380 -9.60 10.89 -7.19
CA GLY A 380 -9.23 9.58 -6.68
C GLY A 380 -7.92 9.02 -7.24
N GLU A 381 -7.33 9.65 -8.25
CA GLU A 381 -6.02 9.27 -8.78
C GLU A 381 -4.85 9.93 -8.03
N MET A 382 -3.65 9.53 -8.42
CA MET A 382 -2.40 9.98 -7.83
C MET A 382 -1.83 11.15 -8.64
N ALA A 383 -1.90 12.35 -8.08
CA ALA A 383 -1.17 13.50 -8.60
C ALA A 383 0.34 13.25 -8.44
N ARG A 384 1.13 13.41 -9.52
CA ARG A 384 2.58 13.15 -9.52
C ARG A 384 3.34 14.33 -10.09
N PHE A 385 4.35 14.77 -9.38
CA PHE A 385 5.15 15.95 -9.73
C PHE A 385 6.64 15.62 -9.64
N ARG A 386 7.39 15.86 -10.72
CA ARG A 386 8.86 15.80 -10.68
C ARG A 386 9.45 17.20 -10.57
N LEU A 387 10.29 17.35 -9.55
CA LEU A 387 11.04 18.54 -9.18
C LEU A 387 12.53 18.27 -9.40
N GLN A 388 13.33 19.34 -9.38
CA GLN A 388 14.78 19.26 -9.25
C GLN A 388 15.21 20.06 -8.01
N LEU A 389 16.09 19.48 -7.20
CA LEU A 389 16.79 20.17 -6.11
C LEU A 389 18.25 20.30 -6.53
N THR A 390 18.78 21.52 -6.52
CA THR A 390 20.17 21.84 -6.88
C THR A 390 20.89 22.38 -5.65
N ASN A 391 22.15 21.97 -5.46
CA ASN A 391 23.03 22.54 -4.43
C ASN A 391 24.06 23.46 -5.10
N GLN A 392 23.91 24.77 -4.92
CA GLN A 392 24.73 25.83 -5.51
C GLN A 392 25.84 26.31 -4.55
N ALA A 393 26.22 25.52 -3.54
CA ALA A 393 27.32 25.86 -2.65
C ALA A 393 28.62 26.09 -3.43
N ASP A 394 29.24 27.24 -3.19
CA ASP A 394 30.50 27.69 -3.78
C ASP A 394 31.74 27.30 -2.95
N SER A 395 31.53 26.88 -1.69
CA SER A 395 32.58 26.58 -0.72
C SER A 395 32.20 25.41 0.19
N ARG A 396 33.15 24.94 1.00
CA ARG A 396 32.89 23.94 2.06
C ARG A 396 32.08 24.50 3.24
N GLU A 397 32.03 25.82 3.40
CA GLU A 397 31.39 26.51 4.51
C GLU A 397 29.92 26.84 4.18
N SER A 398 29.61 26.96 2.89
CA SER A 398 28.26 27.08 2.32
C SER A 398 27.63 25.73 1.93
N ASP A 399 28.38 24.61 1.87
CA ASP A 399 27.78 23.27 1.64
C ASP A 399 27.02 22.77 2.89
N PRO A 400 25.67 22.71 2.87
CA PRO A 400 24.89 22.26 4.02
C PRO A 400 25.16 20.79 4.40
N ARG A 401 25.68 19.98 3.47
CA ARG A 401 26.09 18.58 3.70
C ARG A 401 27.24 18.46 4.69
N ILE A 402 28.16 19.43 4.66
CA ILE A 402 29.34 19.49 5.52
C ILE A 402 28.96 20.21 6.83
N ARG A 403 28.38 21.41 6.70
CA ARG A 403 28.00 22.29 7.81
C ARG A 403 27.12 21.60 8.84
N TYR A 404 26.17 20.78 8.38
CA TYR A 404 25.22 20.06 9.23
C TYR A 404 25.46 18.54 9.23
N SER A 405 26.68 18.07 8.94
CA SER A 405 27.02 16.65 8.76
C SER A 405 26.63 15.67 9.88
N GLN A 406 26.37 16.16 11.10
CA GLN A 406 25.88 15.37 12.25
C GLN A 406 24.35 15.44 12.46
N ALA A 407 23.65 16.35 11.80
CA ALA A 407 22.20 16.50 11.97
C ALA A 407 21.44 15.35 11.29
N GLY A 408 20.44 14.79 11.96
CA GLY A 408 19.55 13.77 11.36
C GLY A 408 18.74 14.32 10.17
N GLN A 409 18.43 15.61 10.17
CA GLN A 409 17.71 16.30 9.10
C GLN A 409 18.27 17.71 8.90
N VAL A 410 18.35 18.13 7.63
CA VAL A 410 18.83 19.45 7.18
C VAL A 410 17.75 20.22 6.45
N ALA A 411 16.90 19.56 5.66
CA ALA A 411 15.81 20.21 4.94
C ALA A 411 14.56 19.34 4.84
N ARG A 412 13.44 19.94 4.41
CA ARG A 412 12.24 19.26 3.94
C ARG A 412 11.58 20.04 2.80
N ILE A 413 10.88 19.37 1.90
CA ILE A 413 9.92 20.01 0.99
C ILE A 413 8.52 19.78 1.52
N THR A 414 7.78 20.84 1.85
CA THR A 414 6.36 20.78 2.19
C THR A 414 5.54 21.19 0.97
N THR A 415 4.53 20.38 0.61
CA THR A 415 3.61 20.71 -0.49
C THR A 415 2.35 21.39 0.05
N TYR A 416 1.91 22.44 -0.63
CA TYR A 416 0.66 23.14 -0.39
C TYR A 416 -0.20 23.15 -1.66
N LEU A 417 -1.51 23.23 -1.47
CA LEU A 417 -2.52 23.40 -2.52
C LEU A 417 -3.23 24.74 -2.30
N GLN A 418 -3.43 25.50 -3.37
CA GLN A 418 -4.16 26.75 -3.34
C GLN A 418 -5.18 26.79 -4.48
N GLN A 419 -6.43 27.07 -4.13
CA GLN A 419 -7.52 27.38 -5.08
C GLN A 419 -7.50 28.87 -5.37
N GLU A 420 -8.00 29.29 -6.53
CA GLU A 420 -8.08 30.71 -6.88
C GLU A 420 -8.87 31.49 -5.82
N GLY A 421 -8.31 32.62 -5.36
CA GLY A 421 -8.89 33.44 -4.29
C GLY A 421 -8.84 32.85 -2.86
N GLN A 422 -8.36 31.63 -2.66
CA GLN A 422 -8.27 31.01 -1.32
C GLN A 422 -6.86 31.06 -0.72
N LEU A 423 -6.77 30.81 0.60
CA LEU A 423 -5.51 30.58 1.31
C LEU A 423 -4.93 29.20 0.97
N LYS A 424 -3.61 29.12 0.77
CA LYS A 424 -2.90 27.85 0.60
C LYS A 424 -3.09 26.94 1.81
N ARG A 425 -3.46 25.68 1.57
CA ARG A 425 -3.64 24.61 2.57
C ARG A 425 -2.52 23.58 2.39
N LYS A 426 -2.04 22.93 3.46
CA LYS A 426 -1.05 21.86 3.32
C LYS A 426 -1.66 20.69 2.54
N ALA A 427 -0.98 20.21 1.51
CA ALA A 427 -1.43 19.06 0.72
C ALA A 427 -1.39 17.77 1.56
N PRO A 428 -2.19 16.73 1.24
CA PRO A 428 -2.02 15.38 1.77
C PRO A 428 -0.82 14.66 1.11
N ALA A 429 0.29 15.37 0.94
CA ALA A 429 1.56 14.89 0.43
C ALA A 429 2.56 14.78 1.58
N PHE A 430 3.37 13.73 1.61
CA PHE A 430 4.36 13.58 2.67
C PHE A 430 5.51 14.60 2.51
N PRO A 431 5.94 15.30 3.57
CA PRO A 431 7.07 16.23 3.47
C PRO A 431 8.37 15.50 3.08
N ARG A 432 8.95 15.80 1.92
CA ARG A 432 10.16 15.13 1.44
C ARG A 432 11.36 15.62 2.27
N SER A 433 11.77 14.86 3.28
CA SER A 433 12.86 15.21 4.21
C SER A 433 14.24 14.81 3.67
N PHE A 434 15.28 15.55 4.05
CA PHE A 434 16.67 15.32 3.65
C PHE A 434 17.63 15.38 4.84
N SER A 435 18.37 14.30 5.08
CA SER A 435 19.59 14.29 5.88
C SER A 435 20.79 14.85 5.08
N PRO A 436 21.95 15.15 5.70
CA PRO A 436 23.12 15.70 5.00
C PRO A 436 23.64 14.78 3.89
N ARG A 437 23.40 13.47 3.98
CA ARG A 437 23.85 12.46 3.01
C ARG A 437 22.88 12.29 1.82
N GLN A 438 21.70 12.89 1.88
CA GLN A 438 20.64 12.80 0.86
C GLN A 438 20.51 14.08 0.01
N LEU A 439 21.36 15.07 0.24
CA LEU A 439 21.44 16.29 -0.56
C LEU A 439 22.48 16.13 -1.70
N PRO A 440 22.20 16.68 -2.90
CA PRO A 440 23.14 16.65 -4.03
C PRO A 440 24.46 17.35 -3.67
N ALA A 441 25.57 16.93 -4.27
CA ALA A 441 26.85 17.60 -4.06
C ALA A 441 26.84 19.04 -4.63
N PRO A 442 27.76 19.91 -4.19
CA PRO A 442 27.95 21.24 -4.80
C PRO A 442 28.08 21.14 -6.33
N GLY A 443 27.21 21.87 -7.04
CA GLY A 443 27.08 21.85 -8.50
C GLY A 443 26.17 20.75 -9.08
N GLU A 444 25.71 19.79 -8.28
CA GLU A 444 24.82 18.71 -8.73
C GLU A 444 23.32 19.06 -8.58
N THR A 445 22.50 18.36 -9.37
CA THR A 445 21.05 18.44 -9.34
C THR A 445 20.43 17.05 -9.18
N GLN A 446 19.52 16.91 -8.21
CA GLN A 446 18.83 15.67 -7.89
C GLN A 446 17.35 15.79 -8.23
N SER A 447 16.83 14.84 -9.02
CA SER A 447 15.38 14.78 -9.27
C SER A 447 14.64 14.18 -8.07
N ILE A 448 13.51 14.80 -7.73
CA ILE A 448 12.64 14.41 -6.63
C ILE A 448 11.24 14.22 -7.21
N GLU A 449 10.59 13.11 -6.88
CA GLU A 449 9.17 12.89 -7.17
C GLU A 449 8.36 13.12 -5.90
N ILE A 450 7.27 13.89 -6.01
CA ILE A 450 6.27 14.10 -4.95
C ILE A 450 4.92 13.60 -5.48
N GLN A 451 4.18 12.92 -4.62
CA GLN A 451 2.91 12.30 -4.94
C GLN A 451 1.87 12.58 -3.86
N PHE A 452 0.61 12.77 -4.25
CA PHE A 452 -0.54 12.82 -3.33
C PHE A 452 -1.85 12.43 -4.05
N LEU A 453 -2.87 12.09 -3.26
CA LEU A 453 -4.17 11.66 -3.75
C LEU A 453 -5.14 12.84 -3.93
N THR A 454 -5.95 12.80 -4.99
CA THR A 454 -6.97 13.81 -5.30
C THR A 454 -8.36 13.52 -4.73
N ASN A 455 -8.59 12.38 -4.04
CA ASN A 455 -9.91 11.91 -3.59
C ASN A 455 -10.80 12.95 -2.88
N ASN A 456 -10.18 13.91 -2.18
CA ASN A 456 -10.86 14.90 -1.35
C ASN A 456 -10.71 16.34 -1.89
N LEU A 457 -10.33 16.49 -3.16
CA LEU A 457 -10.27 17.77 -3.86
C LEU A 457 -11.54 17.95 -4.71
N ALA A 458 -12.02 19.17 -4.81
CA ALA A 458 -13.10 19.52 -5.74
C ALA A 458 -12.59 19.47 -7.19
N GLN A 459 -13.51 19.35 -8.16
CA GLN A 459 -13.17 19.30 -9.58
C GLN A 459 -12.89 20.72 -10.11
N GLU A 460 -11.69 21.23 -9.88
CA GLU A 460 -11.25 22.57 -10.27
C GLU A 460 -9.72 22.65 -10.43
N ARG A 461 -9.22 23.83 -10.79
CA ARG A 461 -7.79 24.12 -10.96
C ARG A 461 -7.14 24.50 -9.62
N PHE A 462 -5.96 23.92 -9.36
CA PHE A 462 -5.15 24.19 -8.17
C PHE A 462 -3.75 24.67 -8.56
N ASP A 463 -3.28 25.72 -7.89
CA ASP A 463 -1.84 25.95 -7.73
C ASP A 463 -1.30 24.93 -6.73
N VAL A 464 -0.23 24.22 -7.10
CA VAL A 464 0.56 23.37 -6.20
C VAL A 464 1.89 24.04 -5.92
N ILE A 465 2.18 24.29 -4.64
CA ILE A 465 3.34 25.04 -4.18
C ILE A 465 4.25 24.09 -3.40
N PHE A 466 5.46 23.87 -3.88
CA PHE A 466 6.49 23.08 -3.22
C PHE A 466 7.44 24.02 -2.48
N GLU A 467 7.35 24.09 -1.16
CA GLU A 467 8.25 24.91 -0.34
C GLU A 467 9.39 24.09 0.23
N LEU A 468 10.63 24.45 -0.11
CA LEU A 468 11.80 24.03 0.63
C LEU A 468 11.85 24.77 1.97
N GLN A 469 12.00 24.02 3.07
CA GLN A 469 11.97 24.52 4.44
C GLN A 469 13.09 23.88 5.25
N SER A 470 13.56 24.59 6.28
CA SER A 470 14.38 24.01 7.34
C SER A 470 13.58 22.96 8.15
N PRO A 471 14.23 22.14 9.01
CA PRO A 471 13.52 21.14 9.81
C PRO A 471 12.48 21.78 10.76
N ALA A 472 12.81 22.97 11.28
CA ALA A 472 11.91 23.80 12.09
C ALA A 472 10.75 24.44 11.30
N GLY A 473 10.76 24.35 9.96
CA GLY A 473 9.69 24.84 9.09
C GLY A 473 9.82 26.28 8.60
N ALA A 474 10.94 26.96 8.89
CA ALA A 474 11.23 28.25 8.26
C ALA A 474 11.54 28.05 6.77
N HIS A 475 10.95 28.89 5.93
CA HIS A 475 11.05 28.84 4.47
C HIS A 475 12.47 29.13 3.97
N VAL A 476 12.88 28.41 2.91
CA VAL A 476 14.18 28.55 2.22
C VAL A 476 13.96 29.00 0.77
N ASP A 477 13.09 28.29 0.05
CA ASP A 477 12.79 28.52 -1.37
C ASP A 477 11.44 27.90 -1.75
N SER A 478 10.86 28.21 -2.92
CA SER A 478 9.66 27.54 -3.40
C SER A 478 9.48 27.52 -4.92
N LEU A 479 8.89 26.42 -5.41
CA LEU A 479 8.52 26.21 -6.80
C LEU A 479 7.00 25.96 -6.92
N THR A 480 6.31 26.73 -7.77
CA THR A 480 4.87 26.58 -8.02
C THR A 480 4.61 25.93 -9.38
N SER A 481 3.59 25.08 -9.46
CA SER A 481 3.02 24.55 -10.70
C SER A 481 1.49 24.53 -10.62
N GLN A 482 0.81 24.11 -11.68
CA GLN A 482 -0.65 24.04 -11.76
C GLN A 482 -1.10 22.67 -12.26
N PHE A 483 -2.25 22.22 -11.75
CA PHE A 483 -2.97 21.05 -12.25
C PHE A 483 -4.48 21.26 -12.05
N GLU A 484 -5.28 20.51 -12.81
CA GLU A 484 -6.73 20.52 -12.74
C GLU A 484 -7.23 19.15 -12.26
N VAL A 485 -8.11 19.16 -11.26
CA VAL A 485 -8.76 17.95 -10.76
C VAL A 485 -10.00 17.71 -11.62
N THR A 486 -10.04 16.57 -12.32
CA THR A 486 -11.11 16.28 -13.28
C THR A 486 -12.00 15.11 -12.82
N GLU A 487 -13.13 14.94 -13.47
CA GLU A 487 -14.04 13.82 -13.23
C GLU A 487 -13.40 12.46 -13.58
N ASN A 488 -13.58 11.46 -12.70
CA ASN A 488 -13.07 10.12 -12.92
C ASN A 488 -14.03 9.27 -13.76
N LEU A 489 -13.98 9.47 -15.07
CA LEU A 489 -14.79 8.72 -16.03
C LEU A 489 -14.41 7.23 -16.16
N GLN A 490 -13.23 6.83 -15.66
CA GLN A 490 -12.82 5.41 -15.65
C GLN A 490 -13.63 4.59 -14.64
N THR A 491 -13.94 5.15 -13.46
CA THR A 491 -14.59 4.40 -12.36
C THR A 491 -15.87 5.04 -11.80
N GLY A 492 -16.19 6.29 -12.14
CA GLY A 492 -17.41 6.99 -11.71
C GLY A 492 -18.64 6.67 -12.56
N ASP A 493 -19.79 7.25 -12.19
CA ASP A 493 -21.02 7.12 -12.97
C ASP A 493 -20.99 7.99 -14.23
N LEU A 494 -21.42 7.45 -15.38
CA LEU A 494 -21.47 8.18 -16.66
C LEU A 494 -22.78 8.99 -16.78
N LEU A 495 -23.11 9.78 -15.75
CA LEU A 495 -24.32 10.61 -15.74
C LEU A 495 -24.23 11.73 -16.79
N GLY A 496 -25.27 11.85 -17.61
CA GLY A 496 -25.31 12.81 -18.72
C GLY A 496 -24.47 12.41 -19.95
N PHE A 497 -23.98 11.16 -20.01
CA PHE A 497 -23.38 10.60 -21.23
C PHE A 497 -24.42 9.83 -22.03
N GLU A 498 -24.49 10.12 -23.32
CA GLU A 498 -25.23 9.33 -24.31
C GLU A 498 -24.33 8.20 -24.83
N THR A 499 -24.86 6.98 -24.94
CA THR A 499 -24.04 5.79 -25.25
C THR A 499 -24.55 5.07 -26.50
N ILE A 500 -23.69 4.95 -27.50
CA ILE A 500 -23.87 4.05 -28.65
C ILE A 500 -23.03 2.78 -28.46
N ARG A 501 -23.45 1.67 -29.09
CA ARG A 501 -22.71 0.39 -29.08
C ARG A 501 -22.61 -0.18 -30.48
N THR A 502 -21.53 -0.93 -30.74
CA THR A 502 -21.25 -1.54 -32.05
C THR A 502 -22.39 -2.45 -32.54
N ARG A 503 -23.21 -3.00 -31.64
CA ARG A 503 -24.42 -3.79 -31.97
C ARG A 503 -25.40 -3.11 -32.94
N ALA A 504 -25.43 -1.79 -33.00
CA ALA A 504 -26.28 -1.05 -33.96
C ALA A 504 -25.65 -0.89 -35.36
N GLY A 505 -24.35 -1.17 -35.52
CA GLY A 505 -23.59 -1.00 -36.75
C GLY A 505 -23.29 -2.31 -37.48
N LYS A 506 -23.32 -2.28 -38.82
CA LYS A 506 -22.85 -3.36 -39.68
C LYS A 506 -21.32 -3.43 -39.66
N GLY A 507 -20.77 -4.63 -39.55
CA GLY A 507 -19.31 -4.86 -39.47
C GLY A 507 -18.66 -4.39 -38.16
N ALA A 508 -19.43 -3.85 -37.23
CA ALA A 508 -18.92 -2.85 -36.28
C ALA A 508 -17.99 -3.36 -35.17
N ASP A 509 -17.83 -4.67 -34.98
CA ASP A 509 -16.68 -5.19 -34.23
C ASP A 509 -16.20 -6.51 -34.82
N ALA A 510 -14.92 -6.53 -35.17
CA ALA A 510 -14.21 -7.66 -35.75
C ALA A 510 -12.74 -7.63 -35.29
N TYR A 511 -11.96 -8.66 -35.62
CA TYR A 511 -10.52 -8.61 -35.49
C TYR A 511 -9.84 -9.28 -36.68
N VAL A 512 -8.57 -8.95 -36.91
CA VAL A 512 -7.70 -9.62 -37.88
C VAL A 512 -6.54 -10.27 -37.17
N ARG A 513 -5.93 -11.29 -37.79
CA ARG A 513 -4.74 -11.98 -37.26
C ARG A 513 -3.69 -12.14 -38.34
N GLU A 514 -2.48 -11.70 -38.04
CA GLU A 514 -1.31 -11.81 -38.91
C GLU A 514 -1.11 -13.25 -39.41
N GLY A 515 -0.96 -13.40 -40.73
CA GLY A 515 -0.85 -14.70 -41.39
C GLY A 515 -2.16 -15.47 -41.59
N SER A 516 -3.33 -14.97 -41.13
CA SER A 516 -4.64 -15.57 -41.43
C SER A 516 -5.38 -14.83 -42.54
N LYS A 517 -6.17 -15.62 -43.31
CA LYS A 517 -7.12 -15.18 -44.34
C LYS A 517 -8.58 -15.48 -43.96
N GLU A 518 -8.81 -15.93 -42.73
CA GLU A 518 -10.15 -16.21 -42.19
C GLU A 518 -10.90 -14.90 -41.90
N ASP A 519 -12.25 -14.94 -42.00
CA ASP A 519 -13.09 -13.87 -41.47
C ASP A 519 -13.47 -14.13 -40.00
N PHE A 520 -13.55 -13.05 -39.22
CA PHE A 520 -13.77 -13.10 -37.77
C PHE A 520 -14.87 -12.13 -37.29
N GLY A 521 -15.69 -11.58 -38.18
CA GLY A 521 -16.74 -10.59 -37.84
C GLY A 521 -18.05 -11.18 -37.29
N LYS A 522 -18.09 -12.50 -37.03
CA LYS A 522 -19.14 -13.18 -36.25
C LYS A 522 -18.52 -14.10 -35.22
N GLN A 523 -17.95 -13.50 -34.19
CA GLN A 523 -17.25 -14.17 -33.11
C GLN A 523 -17.80 -13.65 -31.77
N PRO A 524 -18.01 -14.49 -30.74
CA PRO A 524 -18.55 -14.04 -29.46
C PRO A 524 -17.61 -13.08 -28.70
N ALA A 525 -16.34 -12.96 -29.14
CA ALA A 525 -15.35 -12.05 -28.60
C ALA A 525 -14.38 -11.57 -29.69
N VAL A 526 -14.04 -10.28 -29.68
CA VAL A 526 -12.94 -9.72 -30.47
C VAL A 526 -11.62 -9.80 -29.70
N MET A 527 -10.51 -9.95 -30.42
CA MET A 527 -9.22 -10.29 -29.83
C MET A 527 -8.14 -9.26 -30.19
N ALA A 528 -7.49 -8.72 -29.16
CA ALA A 528 -6.29 -7.91 -29.28
C ALA A 528 -5.14 -8.68 -28.60
N HIS A 529 -4.14 -9.10 -29.37
CA HIS A 529 -3.07 -9.97 -28.88
C HIS A 529 -1.77 -9.76 -29.63
N ARG A 530 -0.64 -10.01 -28.94
CA ARG A 530 0.68 -10.13 -29.54
C ARG A 530 1.38 -11.37 -28.99
N ASP A 531 1.28 -12.46 -29.73
CA ASP A 531 2.15 -13.63 -29.52
C ASP A 531 3.56 -13.30 -30.04
N GLY A 532 4.56 -14.02 -29.55
CA GLY A 532 5.96 -13.98 -30.01
C GLY A 532 6.67 -15.33 -29.91
N ALA A 533 5.95 -16.43 -29.66
CA ALA A 533 6.53 -17.76 -29.60
C ALA A 533 7.08 -18.20 -30.98
N ASN A 534 8.39 -18.47 -31.03
CA ASN A 534 9.14 -18.98 -32.19
C ASN A 534 9.31 -18.00 -33.38
N ASP A 535 10.20 -17.02 -33.24
CA ASP A 535 10.74 -16.13 -34.30
C ASP A 535 9.72 -15.34 -35.15
N ARG A 536 8.43 -15.37 -34.78
CA ARG A 536 7.35 -14.60 -35.40
C ARG A 536 6.53 -13.96 -34.30
N ASN A 537 6.46 -12.63 -34.30
CA ASN A 537 5.35 -11.98 -33.62
C ASN A 537 4.08 -12.34 -34.42
N VAL A 538 3.01 -12.76 -33.76
CA VAL A 538 1.70 -12.94 -34.42
C VAL A 538 0.74 -11.94 -33.81
N LEU A 539 0.51 -10.87 -34.55
CA LEU A 539 -0.31 -9.75 -34.11
C LEU A 539 -1.80 -10.02 -34.43
N ALA A 540 -2.66 -9.87 -33.42
CA ALA A 540 -4.11 -9.80 -33.59
C ALA A 540 -4.62 -8.42 -33.16
N ILE A 541 -5.42 -7.80 -34.04
CA ILE A 541 -5.87 -6.41 -33.91
C ILE A 541 -7.39 -6.38 -34.02
N ALA A 542 -8.06 -5.80 -33.02
CA ALA A 542 -9.50 -5.60 -33.03
C ALA A 542 -9.86 -4.22 -33.59
N PHE A 543 -10.95 -4.16 -34.36
CA PHE A 543 -11.51 -2.97 -34.99
C PHE A 543 -12.92 -2.74 -34.45
N LEU A 544 -13.22 -1.52 -33.98
CA LEU A 544 -14.51 -1.13 -33.41
C LEU A 544 -15.06 0.09 -34.17
N ARG A 545 -16.14 -0.08 -34.93
CA ARG A 545 -16.82 0.97 -35.72
C ARG A 545 -17.95 1.59 -34.88
N PHE A 546 -18.01 2.91 -34.81
CA PHE A 546 -19.13 3.62 -34.19
C PHE A 546 -19.70 4.65 -35.15
N ASP A 547 -21.02 4.66 -35.29
CA ASP A 547 -21.78 5.65 -36.06
C ASP A 547 -22.28 6.71 -35.07
N LEU A 548 -21.57 7.85 -35.04
CA LEU A 548 -21.86 8.95 -34.12
C LEU A 548 -23.16 9.69 -34.50
N THR A 549 -23.70 9.47 -35.70
CA THR A 549 -24.98 10.08 -36.12
C THR A 549 -26.20 9.49 -35.41
N GLN A 550 -26.01 8.37 -34.70
CA GLN A 550 -27.03 7.72 -33.88
C GLN A 550 -27.10 8.27 -32.44
N LEU A 551 -26.15 9.11 -32.02
CA LEU A 551 -26.24 9.83 -30.74
C LEU A 551 -27.31 10.93 -30.85
N PRO A 552 -28.19 11.10 -29.84
CA PRO A 552 -29.14 12.20 -29.85
C PRO A 552 -28.39 13.54 -29.73
N PRO A 553 -28.74 14.56 -30.54
CA PRO A 553 -28.05 15.84 -30.52
C PRO A 553 -28.37 16.62 -29.24
N PRO A 554 -27.46 17.50 -28.77
CA PRO A 554 -27.69 18.29 -27.56
C PRO A 554 -28.85 19.27 -27.71
N SER A 555 -29.47 19.59 -26.58
CA SER A 555 -30.50 20.63 -26.46
C SER A 555 -30.08 21.92 -27.18
N GLY A 556 -30.97 22.46 -28.01
CA GLY A 556 -30.72 23.68 -28.78
C GLY A 556 -30.07 23.48 -30.16
N ALA A 557 -29.48 22.31 -30.46
CA ALA A 557 -28.81 22.03 -31.74
C ALA A 557 -29.73 21.85 -32.98
N GLY A 558 -30.97 22.37 -32.93
CA GLY A 558 -32.06 22.05 -33.86
C GLY A 558 -31.89 22.48 -35.33
N ALA A 559 -30.76 23.11 -35.68
CA ALA A 559 -30.38 23.46 -37.05
C ALA A 559 -28.89 23.16 -37.35
N ASP A 560 -28.16 22.52 -36.43
CA ASP A 560 -26.74 22.22 -36.60
C ASP A 560 -26.52 21.05 -37.57
N SER A 561 -25.52 21.17 -38.45
CA SER A 561 -25.03 20.01 -39.21
C SER A 561 -24.41 18.96 -38.27
N ALA A 562 -24.41 17.68 -38.64
CA ALA A 562 -23.79 16.62 -37.82
C ALA A 562 -22.34 16.95 -37.41
N ASN A 563 -21.53 17.48 -38.33
CA ASN A 563 -20.15 17.89 -38.05
C ASN A 563 -20.02 19.15 -37.16
N ALA A 564 -21.10 19.91 -36.97
CA ALA A 564 -21.19 20.98 -35.98
C ALA A 564 -21.62 20.43 -34.61
N VAL A 565 -22.59 19.50 -34.58
CA VAL A 565 -22.98 18.76 -33.37
C VAL A 565 -21.77 18.04 -32.76
N LEU A 566 -20.97 17.32 -33.54
CA LEU A 566 -19.78 16.63 -33.04
C LEU A 566 -18.76 17.55 -32.39
N LYS A 567 -18.63 18.82 -32.82
CA LYS A 567 -17.74 19.81 -32.16
C LYS A 567 -18.21 20.21 -30.75
N ARG A 568 -19.46 19.91 -30.40
CA ARG A 568 -20.04 20.09 -29.06
C ARG A 568 -19.75 18.92 -28.11
N ILE A 569 -18.99 17.90 -28.50
CA ILE A 569 -18.51 16.88 -27.55
C ILE A 569 -17.65 17.56 -26.47
N ASP A 570 -18.03 17.33 -25.22
CA ASP A 570 -17.27 17.70 -24.02
C ASP A 570 -16.20 16.63 -23.77
N ARG A 571 -16.64 15.45 -23.34
CA ARG A 571 -15.83 14.29 -22.97
C ARG A 571 -16.42 13.00 -23.53
N SER A 572 -15.60 11.97 -23.64
CA SER A 572 -15.98 10.65 -24.14
C SER A 572 -15.25 9.51 -23.42
N ALA A 573 -15.83 8.31 -23.49
CA ALA A 573 -15.25 7.08 -22.96
C ALA A 573 -15.55 5.89 -23.90
N LEU A 574 -14.51 5.20 -24.36
CA LEU A 574 -14.64 3.89 -25.00
C LEU A 574 -14.89 2.85 -23.89
N LEU A 575 -16.00 2.12 -24.00
CA LEU A 575 -16.46 1.12 -23.04
C LEU A 575 -16.21 -0.29 -23.57
N LEU A 576 -15.62 -1.15 -22.75
CA LEU A 576 -15.26 -2.53 -23.09
C LEU A 576 -15.64 -3.47 -21.95
N SER A 577 -16.21 -4.63 -22.31
CA SER A 577 -16.49 -5.72 -21.37
C SER A 577 -15.54 -6.88 -21.68
N MET A 578 -14.85 -7.44 -20.68
CA MET A 578 -13.85 -8.48 -20.94
C MET A 578 -14.52 -9.85 -21.14
N ALA A 579 -14.16 -10.55 -22.22
CA ALA A 579 -14.74 -11.85 -22.52
C ALA A 579 -14.14 -12.99 -21.66
N PRO A 580 -14.86 -14.09 -21.45
CA PRO A 580 -14.29 -15.32 -20.90
C PRO A 580 -13.07 -15.80 -21.70
N ASN A 581 -12.10 -16.37 -21.00
CA ASN A 581 -10.82 -16.83 -21.55
C ASN A 581 -9.98 -15.69 -22.19
N SER A 582 -10.19 -14.45 -21.77
CA SER A 582 -9.21 -13.36 -21.84
C SER A 582 -8.10 -13.55 -20.79
N HIS A 583 -6.92 -12.97 -21.04
CA HIS A 583 -5.73 -13.08 -20.19
C HIS A 583 -6.00 -12.83 -18.68
N PRO A 584 -5.61 -13.78 -17.80
CA PRO A 584 -5.65 -13.61 -16.35
C PRO A 584 -4.37 -12.91 -15.85
N GLY A 585 -4.42 -11.58 -15.74
CA GLY A 585 -3.30 -10.79 -15.24
C GLY A 585 -3.37 -9.31 -15.62
N VAL A 586 -2.26 -8.60 -15.40
CA VAL A 586 -2.10 -7.18 -15.77
C VAL A 586 -1.83 -7.07 -17.28
N GLY A 587 -2.56 -6.20 -17.97
CA GLY A 587 -2.43 -6.00 -19.41
C GLY A 587 -2.50 -4.54 -19.86
N ARG A 588 -2.03 -4.29 -21.08
CA ARG A 588 -1.95 -2.97 -21.72
C ARG A 588 -2.39 -3.07 -23.18
N ILE A 589 -3.28 -2.17 -23.58
CA ILE A 589 -3.85 -2.08 -24.93
C ILE A 589 -3.57 -0.68 -25.44
N LEU A 590 -3.02 -0.57 -26.64
CA LEU A 590 -2.87 0.69 -27.34
C LEU A 590 -4.15 0.97 -28.15
N VAL A 591 -4.69 2.17 -27.98
CA VAL A 591 -5.92 2.62 -28.63
C VAL A 591 -5.58 3.65 -29.68
N HIS A 592 -5.95 3.37 -30.93
CA HIS A 592 -5.72 4.26 -32.06
C HIS A 592 -7.03 4.58 -32.79
N GLY A 593 -7.07 5.71 -33.49
CA GLY A 593 -8.16 6.12 -34.37
C GLY A 593 -7.78 5.91 -35.85
N TRP A 594 -8.73 5.46 -36.65
CA TRP A 594 -8.58 5.42 -38.11
C TRP A 594 -8.68 6.84 -38.71
N PRO A 595 -7.65 7.36 -39.42
CA PRO A 595 -7.71 8.67 -40.04
C PRO A 595 -8.75 8.75 -41.17
N SER A 596 -9.50 9.84 -41.21
CA SER A 596 -10.65 10.03 -42.11
C SER A 596 -10.34 10.76 -43.43
N ASP A 597 -9.08 11.11 -43.68
CA ASP A 597 -8.61 11.95 -44.80
C ASP A 597 -7.82 11.18 -45.88
N LEU A 598 -7.56 9.88 -45.67
CA LEU A 598 -6.87 8.99 -46.61
C LEU A 598 -7.66 8.76 -47.92
N THR A 599 -7.55 9.74 -48.82
CA THR A 599 -8.19 9.80 -50.13
C THR A 599 -7.35 9.11 -51.23
N THR A 600 -6.81 7.94 -50.93
CA THR A 600 -6.03 7.14 -51.89
C THR A 600 -6.94 6.55 -52.99
N PRO A 601 -6.59 6.65 -54.28
CA PRO A 601 -7.30 5.93 -55.34
C PRO A 601 -7.14 4.41 -55.18
N GLY A 602 -8.23 3.70 -54.92
CA GLY A 602 -8.20 2.29 -54.51
C GLY A 602 -7.93 2.06 -53.01
N GLY A 603 -7.81 3.13 -52.23
CA GLY A 603 -7.79 3.12 -50.77
C GLY A 603 -9.19 3.12 -50.16
N ILE A 604 -9.31 2.63 -48.93
CA ILE A 604 -10.60 2.31 -48.31
C ILE A 604 -11.17 3.54 -47.58
N GLY A 605 -11.77 4.45 -48.35
CA GLY A 605 -12.40 5.69 -47.89
C GLY A 605 -13.60 5.44 -46.98
N SER A 606 -13.36 5.46 -45.66
CA SER A 606 -14.10 4.70 -44.64
C SER A 606 -14.02 3.18 -44.92
N LEU A 607 -13.62 2.38 -43.91
CA LEU A 607 -13.70 0.94 -44.08
C LEU A 607 -15.16 0.55 -44.25
N ASP A 608 -15.52 -0.03 -45.39
CA ASP A 608 -16.88 -0.48 -45.68
C ASP A 608 -16.91 -2.01 -45.86
N TRP A 609 -16.66 -2.70 -44.74
CA TRP A 609 -16.49 -4.14 -44.68
C TRP A 609 -17.78 -4.85 -44.25
N SER A 610 -17.96 -6.08 -44.75
CA SER A 610 -18.95 -7.01 -44.24
C SER A 610 -18.41 -7.80 -43.05
N GLU A 611 -19.31 -8.33 -42.23
CA GLU A 611 -18.96 -9.18 -41.08
C GLU A 611 -18.35 -10.52 -41.51
N THR A 612 -18.77 -11.01 -42.69
CA THR A 612 -18.40 -12.31 -43.25
C THR A 612 -18.39 -12.24 -44.78
N GLY A 613 -17.63 -13.10 -45.46
CA GLY A 613 -17.61 -13.23 -46.92
C GLY A 613 -16.61 -12.31 -47.65
N GLU A 614 -16.80 -12.11 -48.96
CA GLU A 614 -15.79 -11.50 -49.85
C GLU A 614 -15.40 -10.06 -49.50
N ALA A 615 -16.30 -9.29 -48.87
CA ALA A 615 -16.03 -7.92 -48.42
C ALA A 615 -15.59 -7.84 -46.94
N SER A 616 -15.18 -8.95 -46.33
CA SER A 616 -14.77 -8.99 -44.92
C SER A 616 -13.34 -8.48 -44.69
N LEU A 617 -13.08 -8.08 -43.45
CA LEU A 617 -11.77 -7.59 -43.02
C LEU A 617 -10.86 -8.78 -42.69
N THR A 618 -9.91 -9.08 -43.57
CA THR A 618 -8.81 -10.04 -43.36
C THR A 618 -7.53 -9.29 -43.01
N PHE A 619 -6.46 -9.95 -42.55
CA PHE A 619 -5.21 -9.23 -42.26
C PHE A 619 -4.62 -8.57 -43.53
N GLU A 620 -4.63 -9.26 -44.67
CA GLU A 620 -4.11 -8.73 -45.95
C GLU A 620 -4.94 -7.57 -46.50
N THR A 621 -6.25 -7.55 -46.26
CA THR A 621 -7.15 -6.45 -46.66
C THR A 621 -7.29 -5.37 -45.58
N SER A 622 -6.64 -5.53 -44.42
CA SER A 622 -6.71 -4.57 -43.32
C SER A 622 -5.75 -3.40 -43.53
N PRO A 623 -6.08 -2.19 -43.01
CA PRO A 623 -5.17 -1.06 -43.05
C PRO A 623 -3.89 -1.28 -42.23
N VAL A 624 -3.89 -2.26 -41.32
CA VAL A 624 -2.75 -2.60 -40.44
C VAL A 624 -1.83 -3.67 -41.03
N ALA A 625 -2.04 -4.09 -42.28
CA ALA A 625 -1.20 -5.05 -43.00
C ALA A 625 0.28 -4.62 -43.06
N ASN A 626 0.53 -3.30 -43.11
CA ASN A 626 1.87 -2.70 -43.11
C ASN A 626 2.33 -2.23 -41.71
N GLY A 627 1.58 -2.57 -40.66
CA GLY A 627 1.77 -2.08 -39.28
C GLY A 627 0.77 -1.00 -38.87
N VAL A 628 0.89 -0.53 -37.63
CA VAL A 628 -0.04 0.44 -37.00
C VAL A 628 0.45 1.90 -37.04
N GLY A 629 1.54 2.18 -37.76
CA GLY A 629 2.23 3.47 -37.71
C GLY A 629 1.45 4.67 -38.27
N ASP A 630 0.55 4.42 -39.23
CA ASP A 630 -0.26 5.45 -39.89
C ASP A 630 -1.59 5.74 -39.16
N LEU A 631 -1.83 5.12 -37.99
CA LEU A 631 -3.02 5.33 -37.18
C LEU A 631 -2.85 6.51 -36.21
N VAL A 632 -3.93 7.23 -35.91
CA VAL A 632 -3.90 8.34 -34.94
C VAL A 632 -3.75 7.77 -33.52
N PRO A 633 -2.66 8.02 -32.77
CA PRO A 633 -2.51 7.49 -31.42
C PRO A 633 -3.43 8.23 -30.45
N LEU A 634 -4.38 7.52 -29.84
CA LEU A 634 -5.32 8.10 -28.87
C LEU A 634 -4.88 7.88 -27.42
N GLY A 635 -4.10 6.83 -27.17
CA GLY A 635 -3.50 6.56 -25.87
C GLY A 635 -3.45 5.07 -25.54
N GLU A 636 -3.51 4.76 -24.26
CA GLU A 636 -3.41 3.40 -23.73
C GLU A 636 -4.45 3.11 -22.65
N LEU A 637 -4.94 1.87 -22.66
CA LEU A 637 -5.78 1.30 -21.62
C LEU A 637 -4.94 0.27 -20.85
N LYS A 638 -4.84 0.44 -19.53
CA LYS A 638 -4.22 -0.51 -18.60
C LYS A 638 -5.30 -1.18 -17.76
N PHE A 639 -5.11 -2.46 -17.44
CA PHE A 639 -6.04 -3.21 -16.60
C PHE A 639 -5.32 -4.24 -15.74
N ASP A 640 -5.98 -4.68 -14.67
CA ASP A 640 -5.58 -5.84 -13.87
C ASP A 640 -6.73 -6.85 -13.79
N ASN A 641 -6.54 -8.02 -14.37
CA ASN A 641 -7.46 -9.16 -14.34
C ASN A 641 -6.90 -10.34 -13.53
N SER A 642 -5.93 -10.11 -12.62
CA SER A 642 -5.27 -11.17 -11.84
C SER A 642 -6.20 -11.96 -10.92
N GLY A 643 -7.34 -11.36 -10.52
CA GLY A 643 -8.42 -12.04 -9.79
C GLY A 643 -9.58 -12.50 -10.67
N GLU A 644 -9.42 -12.47 -12.00
CA GLU A 644 -10.44 -12.75 -13.03
C GLU A 644 -11.73 -11.90 -12.98
N GLY A 645 -11.80 -10.92 -12.08
CA GLY A 645 -13.03 -10.20 -11.75
C GLY A 645 -13.64 -9.37 -12.88
N LEU A 646 -12.90 -9.05 -13.94
CA LEU A 646 -13.39 -8.25 -15.08
C LEU A 646 -14.20 -9.07 -16.10
N LYS A 647 -14.20 -10.40 -16.00
CA LYS A 647 -14.92 -11.29 -16.94
C LYS A 647 -16.43 -11.02 -16.92
N ASP A 648 -17.00 -10.78 -18.09
CA ASP A 648 -18.43 -10.51 -18.32
C ASP A 648 -19.02 -9.38 -17.46
N GLN A 649 -18.20 -8.45 -16.93
CA GLN A 649 -18.69 -7.21 -16.35
C GLN A 649 -19.03 -6.18 -17.44
N PRO A 650 -20.28 -5.67 -17.50
CA PRO A 650 -20.67 -4.60 -18.41
C PRO A 650 -19.82 -3.35 -18.20
N ASP A 651 -19.15 -2.89 -19.26
CA ASP A 651 -18.32 -1.68 -19.29
C ASP A 651 -17.24 -1.62 -18.19
N GLY A 652 -16.81 -2.79 -17.70
CA GLY A 652 -15.82 -2.96 -16.63
C GLY A 652 -14.40 -2.51 -17.01
N LEU A 653 -14.17 -2.17 -18.28
CA LEU A 653 -12.99 -1.46 -18.75
C LEU A 653 -13.40 -0.22 -19.54
N ARG A 654 -12.81 0.93 -19.19
CA ARG A 654 -13.09 2.21 -19.85
C ARG A 654 -11.81 2.92 -20.23
N PHE A 655 -11.73 3.33 -21.49
CA PHE A 655 -10.63 4.13 -22.01
C PHE A 655 -11.08 5.56 -22.26
N VAL A 656 -10.32 6.52 -21.74
CA VAL A 656 -10.66 7.95 -21.71
C VAL A 656 -9.38 8.74 -22.00
N SER A 657 -9.40 9.64 -22.98
CA SER A 657 -8.29 10.57 -23.24
C SER A 657 -8.75 11.82 -24.00
N ARG A 658 -8.03 12.94 -23.81
CA ARG A 658 -8.24 14.14 -24.65
C ARG A 658 -8.08 13.85 -26.14
N ALA A 659 -7.15 12.97 -26.52
CA ALA A 659 -6.94 12.62 -27.91
C ALA A 659 -8.13 11.84 -28.50
N LEU A 660 -8.83 11.01 -27.71
CA LEU A 660 -10.13 10.45 -28.11
C LEU A 660 -11.17 11.57 -28.28
N ASP A 661 -11.30 12.47 -27.29
CA ASP A 661 -12.24 13.60 -27.34
C ASP A 661 -11.99 14.49 -28.58
N ASP A 662 -10.73 14.76 -28.91
CA ASP A 662 -10.28 15.53 -30.08
C ASP A 662 -10.54 14.79 -31.40
N PHE A 663 -10.26 13.48 -31.45
CA PHE A 663 -10.50 12.62 -32.62
C PHE A 663 -11.99 12.53 -32.96
N LEU A 664 -12.87 12.32 -31.97
CA LEU A 664 -14.32 12.33 -32.19
C LEU A 664 -14.80 13.70 -32.69
N ARG A 665 -14.27 14.81 -32.14
CA ARG A 665 -14.58 16.19 -32.58
C ARG A 665 -14.11 16.52 -34.00
N SER A 666 -13.20 15.73 -34.56
CA SER A 666 -12.68 15.88 -35.94
C SER A 666 -13.34 14.95 -36.97
N SER A 667 -14.11 13.95 -36.53
CA SER A 667 -14.69 12.91 -37.37
C SER A 667 -15.80 13.42 -38.32
N PRO A 668 -15.95 12.85 -39.53
CA PRO A 668 -17.08 13.10 -40.44
C PRO A 668 -18.39 12.36 -40.07
N GLY A 669 -18.47 11.70 -38.90
CA GLY A 669 -19.71 11.06 -38.41
C GLY A 669 -19.58 9.57 -38.10
N VAL A 670 -18.70 8.86 -38.80
CA VAL A 670 -18.40 7.44 -38.51
C VAL A 670 -16.92 7.34 -38.13
N VAL A 671 -16.65 6.71 -36.99
CA VAL A 671 -15.29 6.45 -36.49
C VAL A 671 -14.97 4.97 -36.49
N THR A 672 -13.69 4.65 -36.56
CA THR A 672 -13.18 3.30 -36.26
C THR A 672 -12.02 3.42 -35.28
N LEU A 673 -12.12 2.72 -34.16
CA LEU A 673 -11.08 2.60 -33.16
C LEU A 673 -10.38 1.25 -33.33
N VAL A 674 -9.06 1.24 -33.14
CA VAL A 674 -8.19 0.09 -33.41
C VAL A 674 -7.43 -0.26 -32.14
N LEU A 675 -7.58 -1.51 -31.69
CA LEU A 675 -7.03 -2.01 -30.43
C LEU A 675 -5.94 -3.06 -30.70
N SER A 676 -4.75 -2.83 -30.14
CA SER A 676 -3.62 -3.77 -30.20
C SER A 676 -2.99 -3.97 -28.82
N GLN A 677 -2.46 -5.17 -28.55
CA GLN A 677 -1.83 -5.50 -27.26
C GLN A 677 -0.35 -5.07 -27.26
N GLU A 678 0.10 -4.41 -26.19
CA GLU A 678 1.52 -4.09 -26.00
C GLU A 678 2.18 -5.07 -25.03
N GLY A 679 3.43 -5.43 -25.31
CA GLY A 679 4.19 -6.39 -24.51
C GLY A 679 3.92 -7.84 -24.90
N TRP A 680 4.43 -8.76 -24.07
CA TRP A 680 4.32 -10.20 -24.25
C TRP A 680 3.46 -10.76 -23.12
N LEU A 681 2.28 -11.26 -23.45
CA LEU A 681 1.39 -11.95 -22.51
C LEU A 681 1.09 -13.33 -23.08
N GLY A 682 1.16 -14.36 -22.24
CA GLY A 682 1.01 -15.77 -22.67
C GLY A 682 -0.39 -16.14 -23.16
N ASP A 683 -1.37 -15.27 -22.91
CA ASP A 683 -2.76 -15.41 -23.32
C ASP A 683 -3.24 -14.13 -24.05
N PRO A 684 -4.19 -14.25 -24.98
CA PRO A 684 -4.79 -13.11 -25.65
C PRO A 684 -5.70 -12.29 -24.74
N THR A 685 -5.71 -10.96 -24.91
CA THR A 685 -6.80 -10.13 -24.38
C THR A 685 -8.02 -10.26 -25.29
N ARG A 686 -9.18 -10.56 -24.71
CA ARG A 686 -10.45 -10.73 -25.43
C ARG A 686 -11.52 -9.81 -24.84
N PHE A 687 -12.24 -9.10 -25.70
CA PHE A 687 -13.40 -8.29 -25.34
C PHE A 687 -14.65 -8.95 -25.89
N ASN A 688 -15.77 -8.85 -25.19
CA ASN A 688 -17.05 -9.34 -25.71
C ASN A 688 -17.39 -8.59 -27.01
N SER A 689 -17.98 -9.32 -27.95
CA SER A 689 -18.47 -8.78 -29.21
C SER A 689 -19.92 -8.30 -29.08
N ARG A 690 -20.41 -7.51 -30.03
CA ARG A 690 -21.85 -7.27 -30.22
C ARG A 690 -22.72 -8.53 -30.24
N ASP A 691 -22.17 -9.69 -30.62
CA ASP A 691 -22.89 -10.96 -30.74
C ASP A 691 -23.14 -11.64 -29.37
N ARG A 692 -22.62 -11.06 -28.26
CA ARG A 692 -23.00 -11.35 -26.86
C ARG A 692 -24.30 -10.61 -26.47
N SER A 693 -24.55 -10.39 -25.18
CA SER A 693 -25.64 -9.55 -24.68
C SER A 693 -25.46 -8.07 -25.06
N PRO A 694 -26.53 -7.27 -25.23
CA PRO A 694 -26.44 -5.86 -25.61
C PRO A 694 -25.54 -5.00 -24.71
N GLU A 695 -25.61 -5.21 -23.40
CA GLU A 695 -24.85 -4.50 -22.36
C GLU A 695 -23.37 -4.88 -22.29
N LEU A 696 -22.99 -6.00 -22.92
CA LEU A 696 -21.59 -6.45 -23.00
C LEU A 696 -20.90 -6.01 -24.30
N ALA A 697 -21.66 -5.54 -25.29
CA ALA A 697 -21.14 -5.09 -26.58
C ALA A 697 -20.26 -3.82 -26.42
N PRO A 698 -19.16 -3.67 -27.18
CA PRO A 698 -18.31 -2.49 -27.12
C PRO A 698 -19.10 -1.20 -27.32
N GLY A 699 -18.86 -0.22 -26.46
CA GLY A 699 -19.62 1.03 -26.38
C GLY A 699 -18.75 2.26 -26.55
N LEU A 700 -19.38 3.37 -26.92
CA LEU A 700 -18.78 4.70 -26.90
C LEU A 700 -19.77 5.64 -26.23
N ALA A 701 -19.43 6.08 -25.02
CA ALA A 701 -20.15 7.08 -24.27
C ALA A 701 -19.63 8.48 -24.62
N VAL A 702 -20.54 9.42 -24.81
CA VAL A 702 -20.26 10.81 -25.20
C VAL A 702 -21.11 11.75 -24.36
N ARG A 703 -20.48 12.73 -23.70
CA ARG A 703 -21.17 13.87 -23.09
C ARG A 703 -21.06 15.09 -23.99
N TRP A 704 -22.16 15.80 -24.14
CA TRP A 704 -22.20 17.09 -24.84
C TRP A 704 -21.89 18.24 -23.89
N LYS A 705 -21.33 19.33 -24.43
CA LYS A 705 -21.22 20.61 -23.75
C LYS A 705 -22.61 21.20 -23.54
N THR A 706 -22.91 21.54 -22.29
CA THR A 706 -24.01 22.43 -21.92
C THR A 706 -23.66 23.87 -22.33
N ASP A 707 -24.65 24.60 -22.83
CA ASP A 707 -24.54 26.03 -23.18
C ASP A 707 -24.76 26.94 -21.95
#